data_AF-A0A5J5QKF2-F1
#
_entry.id   AF-A0A5J5QKF2-F1
#
_cell.length_a   1.000
_cell.length_b   1.000
_cell.length_c   1.000
_cell.angle_alpha   90.00
_cell.angle_beta   90.00
_cell.angle_gamma   90.00
#
_symmetry.space_group_name_H-M   'P 1'
#
loop_
_entity.id
_entity.type
_entity.pdbx_description
1 polymer ?
#
loop_
_entity_poly.entity_id
_entity_poly.type
_entity_poly.pdbx_seq_one_letter_code
_entity_poly.pdbx_strand_id
1 'polypeptide(L)'
;MASHIVGYPRMGPKRELKFALESFWDNKSSAEDLQKVAADLRSSIWQQMAAAGIKYIPSNTFSYYDQVLDATSMLGAVPPRYGWNGGEIGFDTYFSMARGNASVPAMEMTKWFDTNYHFIVPELGPDVNFSYASHKAVDEYKEAKALGVDTIPVLIGPVSYLLLSKPAKGVEKTFSLLSLLPKILPIYKEVIAELKAAGALWVQFDEPTLVLDLDSHQLQAFTAAYAELETTLSGLNVLIETYFADLTAEAYKTLTELKGVTAYGLDLVRGTQTIDLIKSNFPKGKYLFAGVVDGRNIWANDLASSLRTLQALEAVVGKDKLVVSTSCSLLHTAVDLVNETKLDEEIKSWLAFAAQKVVEVNALAEALAGQKDEAFFTANASAQASRKSSPRVTNEAVQKAAAALKGSDHRRATNVTARLDAQQKKLNLPVLPTTTIGSFPQTLELRRVRREYKANKISEDDYFKAIKEEIKKVVDLQEELDIDVLVHGEPERNDMVEYFGEQLSGFAFTVNGWVQSYGSRCVKPPIIYGDVSRPKPMTVYWSSTAQSMTKRPMKGMLTGPVTILNWSFVRNDQPRFETCYQIALAIKDEVEDLEKAGINVIQIDEAALREGLPLRKSEHAFYQKWAVHSFRITNCGVQDITQIHTHMCYSNFNDIIHSIIDMDADVITIENSRSDEKLLSVFREGVKYGAGIGPGVYDIHSPRIPSTEEIADRINKMLAVLETNILWVNPDCGLKTRKYAEVKPALSNMVAAAKLLRTQLASAK
;
A
#
# COMPACT_ATOMS: atom_id res chain seq x y z
N MET A 1 3.88 -30.71 -17.01
CA MET A 1 4.00 -30.08 -15.67
C MET A 1 2.70 -29.36 -15.37
N ALA A 2 2.42 -29.06 -14.10
CA ALA A 2 1.20 -28.38 -13.70
C ALA A 2 1.39 -26.87 -13.54
N SER A 3 0.28 -26.13 -13.64
CA SER A 3 0.18 -24.67 -13.48
C SER A 3 -0.73 -24.33 -12.30
N HIS A 4 -0.38 -23.27 -11.56
CA HIS A 4 -1.08 -22.78 -10.36
C HIS A 4 -1.15 -21.26 -10.33
N ILE A 5 -2.23 -20.72 -9.78
CA ILE A 5 -2.39 -19.30 -9.46
C ILE A 5 -2.72 -19.18 -7.97
N VAL A 6 -1.90 -18.44 -7.23
CA VAL A 6 -2.08 -18.27 -5.76
C VAL A 6 -3.40 -17.55 -5.43
N GLY A 7 -3.79 -16.58 -6.28
CA GLY A 7 -5.04 -15.84 -6.17
C GLY A 7 -5.22 -14.82 -7.29
N TYR A 8 -6.41 -14.22 -7.41
CA TYR A 8 -6.79 -13.40 -8.56
C TYR A 8 -7.44 -12.04 -8.17
N PRO A 9 -7.31 -10.97 -8.97
CA PRO A 9 -8.04 -9.72 -8.74
C PRO A 9 -9.56 -9.92 -8.72
N ARG A 10 -10.22 -9.30 -7.72
CA ARG A 10 -11.66 -9.43 -7.50
C ARG A 10 -12.51 -8.25 -7.95
N MET A 11 -11.88 -7.14 -8.35
CA MET A 11 -12.61 -5.93 -8.73
C MET A 11 -13.37 -6.05 -10.06
N GLY A 12 -12.91 -6.95 -10.93
CA GLY A 12 -13.39 -7.11 -12.30
C GLY A 12 -12.69 -6.17 -13.30
N PRO A 13 -12.71 -6.50 -14.62
CA PRO A 13 -11.97 -5.76 -15.66
C PRO A 13 -12.29 -4.25 -15.72
N LYS A 14 -13.51 -3.85 -15.34
CA LYS A 14 -13.96 -2.45 -15.32
C LYS A 14 -14.38 -1.99 -13.93
N ARG A 15 -13.93 -2.70 -12.88
CA ARG A 15 -14.28 -2.47 -11.47
C ARG A 15 -15.77 -2.68 -11.18
N GLU A 16 -16.37 -3.68 -11.79
CA GLU A 16 -17.76 -4.09 -11.60
C GLU A 16 -18.11 -4.22 -10.11
N LEU A 17 -17.25 -4.88 -9.33
CA LEU A 17 -17.45 -5.06 -7.88
C LEU A 17 -17.45 -3.73 -7.13
N LYS A 18 -16.61 -2.75 -7.54
CA LYS A 18 -16.55 -1.43 -6.91
C LYS A 18 -17.92 -0.76 -6.93
N PHE A 19 -18.51 -0.70 -8.12
CA PHE A 19 -19.76 0.02 -8.32
C PHE A 19 -20.94 -0.74 -7.74
N ALA A 20 -20.92 -2.08 -7.76
CA ALA A 20 -21.93 -2.88 -7.08
C ALA A 20 -21.92 -2.66 -5.56
N LEU A 21 -20.73 -2.66 -4.92
CA LEU A 21 -20.58 -2.38 -3.50
C LEU A 21 -21.06 -0.96 -3.14
N GLU A 22 -20.64 0.05 -3.90
CA GLU A 22 -21.04 1.44 -3.65
C GLU A 22 -22.54 1.67 -3.85
N SER A 23 -23.12 1.02 -4.87
CA SER A 23 -24.57 1.04 -5.10
C SER A 23 -25.32 0.41 -3.92
N PHE A 24 -24.87 -0.75 -3.44
CA PHE A 24 -25.46 -1.43 -2.29
C PHE A 24 -25.38 -0.57 -1.02
N TRP A 25 -24.21 -0.01 -0.72
CA TRP A 25 -24.00 0.85 0.45
C TRP A 25 -24.78 2.16 0.43
N ASP A 26 -25.06 2.69 -0.76
CA ASP A 26 -25.90 3.87 -0.97
C ASP A 26 -27.41 3.53 -0.97
N ASN A 27 -27.78 2.27 -0.71
CA ASN A 27 -29.15 1.74 -0.80
C ASN A 27 -29.80 1.93 -2.19
N LYS A 28 -28.99 1.87 -3.26
CA LYS A 28 -29.43 1.98 -4.66
C LYS A 28 -29.66 0.63 -5.35
N SER A 29 -29.19 -0.47 -4.75
CA SER A 29 -29.37 -1.84 -5.22
C SER A 29 -29.53 -2.80 -4.04
N SER A 30 -30.12 -3.98 -4.27
CA SER A 30 -30.38 -4.95 -3.20
C SER A 30 -29.15 -5.83 -2.88
N ALA A 31 -29.26 -6.66 -1.83
CA ALA A 31 -28.25 -7.66 -1.50
C ALA A 31 -28.14 -8.73 -2.60
N GLU A 32 -29.27 -9.13 -3.20
CA GLU A 32 -29.30 -10.09 -4.30
C GLU A 32 -28.60 -9.54 -5.54
N ASP A 33 -28.77 -8.25 -5.85
CA ASP A 33 -28.06 -7.59 -6.96
C ASP A 33 -26.54 -7.64 -6.76
N LEU A 34 -26.07 -7.35 -5.55
CA LEU A 34 -24.65 -7.41 -5.20
C LEU A 34 -24.11 -8.84 -5.31
N GLN A 35 -24.85 -9.83 -4.78
CA GLN A 35 -24.50 -11.24 -4.84
C GLN A 35 -24.43 -11.75 -6.28
N LYS A 36 -25.35 -11.29 -7.16
CA LYS A 36 -25.35 -11.64 -8.58
C LYS A 36 -24.07 -11.14 -9.27
N VAL A 37 -23.72 -9.87 -9.11
CA VAL A 37 -22.48 -9.32 -9.69
C VAL A 37 -21.25 -10.08 -9.18
N ALA A 38 -21.23 -10.42 -7.90
CA ALA A 38 -20.14 -11.19 -7.30
C ALA A 38 -20.03 -12.61 -7.87
N ALA A 39 -21.15 -13.33 -8.01
CA ALA A 39 -21.20 -14.68 -8.60
C ALA A 39 -20.78 -14.67 -10.08
N ASP A 40 -21.26 -13.71 -10.86
CA ASP A 40 -20.89 -13.54 -12.27
C ASP A 40 -19.38 -13.28 -12.42
N LEU A 41 -18.79 -12.45 -11.54
CA LEU A 41 -17.35 -12.20 -11.51
C LEU A 41 -16.56 -13.47 -11.17
N ARG A 42 -16.94 -14.21 -10.11
CA ARG A 42 -16.26 -15.45 -9.73
C ARG A 42 -16.33 -16.49 -10.86
N SER A 43 -17.50 -16.68 -11.45
CA SER A 43 -17.73 -17.58 -12.59
C SER A 43 -16.80 -17.23 -13.76
N SER A 44 -16.77 -15.96 -14.17
CA SER A 44 -15.91 -15.49 -15.26
C SER A 44 -14.43 -15.74 -14.97
N ILE A 45 -13.98 -15.53 -13.73
CA ILE A 45 -12.59 -15.70 -13.32
C ILE A 45 -12.17 -17.18 -13.37
N TRP A 46 -12.99 -18.08 -12.81
CA TRP A 46 -12.70 -19.51 -12.83
C TRP A 46 -12.69 -20.08 -14.25
N GLN A 47 -13.68 -19.71 -15.07
CA GLN A 47 -13.74 -20.12 -16.47
C GLN A 47 -12.56 -19.59 -17.29
N GLN A 48 -12.13 -18.35 -17.05
CA GLN A 48 -10.96 -17.78 -17.71
C GLN A 48 -9.69 -18.58 -17.39
N MET A 49 -9.44 -18.88 -16.11
CA MET A 49 -8.27 -19.68 -15.72
C MET A 49 -8.34 -21.11 -16.24
N ALA A 50 -9.51 -21.74 -16.20
CA ALA A 50 -9.73 -23.07 -16.76
C ALA A 50 -9.47 -23.11 -18.27
N ALA A 51 -9.98 -22.13 -19.02
CA ALA A 51 -9.77 -22.00 -20.45
C ALA A 51 -8.29 -21.75 -20.82
N ALA A 52 -7.53 -21.08 -19.93
CA ALA A 52 -6.10 -20.88 -20.08
C ALA A 52 -5.26 -22.14 -19.76
N GLY A 53 -5.88 -23.23 -19.29
CA GLY A 53 -5.20 -24.48 -18.97
C GLY A 53 -4.66 -24.57 -17.54
N ILE A 54 -5.05 -23.66 -16.63
CA ILE A 54 -4.60 -23.73 -15.25
C ILE A 54 -5.12 -24.99 -14.56
N LYS A 55 -4.21 -25.82 -14.04
CA LYS A 55 -4.59 -27.05 -13.32
C LYS A 55 -5.10 -26.77 -11.91
N TYR A 56 -4.42 -25.88 -11.19
CA TYR A 56 -4.71 -25.57 -9.80
C TYR A 56 -5.29 -24.16 -9.71
N ILE A 57 -6.62 -24.08 -9.82
CA ILE A 57 -7.38 -22.83 -9.86
C ILE A 57 -7.85 -22.47 -8.44
N PRO A 58 -7.61 -21.25 -7.94
CA PRO A 58 -8.00 -20.89 -6.58
C PRO A 58 -9.50 -20.57 -6.45
N SER A 59 -10.11 -20.95 -5.33
CA SER A 59 -11.40 -20.45 -4.84
C SER A 59 -11.26 -19.84 -3.44
N ASN A 60 -12.27 -19.11 -2.98
CA ASN A 60 -12.22 -18.31 -1.75
C ASN A 60 -11.28 -17.10 -1.80
N THR A 61 -10.66 -16.79 -2.96
CA THR A 61 -9.84 -15.58 -3.15
C THR A 61 -10.67 -14.33 -3.43
N PHE A 62 -11.92 -14.51 -3.89
CA PHE A 62 -12.89 -13.42 -3.98
C PHE A 62 -13.21 -12.91 -2.56
N SER A 63 -13.53 -11.63 -2.44
CA SER A 63 -14.01 -11.03 -1.20
C SER A 63 -14.82 -9.79 -1.52
N TYR A 64 -15.83 -9.52 -0.70
CA TYR A 64 -16.57 -8.27 -0.80
C TYR A 64 -15.77 -7.08 -0.24
N TYR A 65 -14.76 -7.32 0.60
CA TYR A 65 -13.95 -6.24 1.16
C TYR A 65 -12.50 -6.64 1.40
N ASP A 66 -12.27 -7.68 2.19
CA ASP A 66 -10.94 -8.11 2.63
C ASP A 66 -10.89 -9.61 3.03
N GLN A 67 -9.83 -10.31 2.66
CA GLN A 67 -9.65 -11.74 2.91
C GLN A 67 -9.38 -12.07 4.39
N VAL A 68 -8.78 -11.15 5.16
CA VAL A 68 -8.59 -11.36 6.60
C VAL A 68 -9.90 -11.13 7.34
N LEU A 69 -10.70 -10.15 6.91
CA LEU A 69 -12.08 -9.99 7.37
C LEU A 69 -12.96 -11.21 7.06
N ASP A 70 -12.76 -11.86 5.91
CA ASP A 70 -13.43 -13.11 5.57
C ASP A 70 -13.03 -14.22 6.56
N ALA A 71 -11.75 -14.33 6.92
CA ALA A 71 -11.28 -15.27 7.96
C ALA A 71 -11.82 -14.93 9.36
N THR A 72 -11.91 -13.64 9.73
CA THR A 72 -12.57 -13.18 10.96
C THR A 72 -14.04 -13.58 11.00
N SER A 73 -14.73 -13.48 9.85
CA SER A 73 -16.12 -13.89 9.72
C SER A 73 -16.27 -15.41 9.80
N MET A 74 -15.40 -16.18 9.13
CA MET A 74 -15.34 -17.64 9.24
C MET A 74 -15.21 -18.10 10.68
N LEU A 75 -14.39 -17.41 11.48
CA LEU A 75 -14.12 -17.74 12.88
C LEU A 75 -15.14 -17.14 13.87
N GLY A 76 -16.13 -16.36 13.40
CA GLY A 76 -17.10 -15.70 14.28
C GLY A 76 -16.45 -14.70 15.24
N ALA A 77 -15.30 -14.15 14.89
CA ALA A 77 -14.48 -13.30 15.76
C ALA A 77 -14.93 -11.82 15.72
N VAL A 78 -16.24 -11.58 15.84
CA VAL A 78 -16.84 -10.25 15.72
C VAL A 78 -16.69 -9.47 17.03
N PRO A 79 -16.11 -8.25 17.02
CA PRO A 79 -15.99 -7.46 18.24
C PRO A 79 -17.35 -7.13 18.89
N PRO A 80 -17.47 -7.14 20.24
CA PRO A 80 -18.75 -6.97 20.94
C PRO A 80 -19.54 -5.71 20.56
N ARG A 81 -18.84 -4.63 20.17
CA ARG A 81 -19.46 -3.35 19.78
C ARG A 81 -20.41 -3.44 18.58
N TYR A 82 -20.31 -4.50 17.77
CA TYR A 82 -21.18 -4.70 16.62
C TYR A 82 -22.47 -5.47 16.95
N GLY A 83 -22.65 -5.92 18.19
CA GLY A 83 -23.91 -6.52 18.67
C GLY A 83 -24.31 -7.82 17.97
N TRP A 84 -23.34 -8.57 17.41
CA TRP A 84 -23.60 -9.86 16.79
C TRP A 84 -23.79 -10.94 17.86
N ASN A 85 -24.88 -11.71 17.74
CA ASN A 85 -25.33 -12.67 18.76
C ASN A 85 -25.17 -14.15 18.32
N GLY A 86 -24.32 -14.43 17.34
CA GLY A 86 -24.12 -15.76 16.75
C GLY A 86 -24.89 -16.00 15.45
N GLY A 87 -24.65 -17.16 14.81
CA GLY A 87 -25.25 -17.57 13.53
C GLY A 87 -24.44 -17.16 12.30
N GLU A 88 -24.97 -17.39 11.10
CA GLU A 88 -24.28 -17.00 9.85
C GLU A 88 -24.11 -15.47 9.77
N ILE A 89 -22.90 -15.00 9.51
CA ILE A 89 -22.60 -13.58 9.36
C ILE A 89 -23.09 -13.07 8.00
N GLY A 90 -24.09 -12.19 8.03
CA GLY A 90 -24.60 -11.49 6.84
C GLY A 90 -23.85 -10.19 6.53
N PHE A 91 -24.27 -9.52 5.44
CA PHE A 91 -23.66 -8.27 4.97
C PHE A 91 -23.69 -7.13 5.99
N ASP A 92 -24.74 -7.03 6.82
CA ASP A 92 -24.83 -5.96 7.82
C ASP A 92 -23.67 -6.02 8.80
N THR A 93 -23.44 -7.18 9.43
CA THR A 93 -22.32 -7.38 10.35
C THR A 93 -20.98 -7.28 9.64
N TYR A 94 -20.84 -7.91 8.46
CA TYR A 94 -19.60 -7.89 7.67
C TYR A 94 -19.16 -6.47 7.32
N PHE A 95 -20.05 -5.65 6.72
CA PHE A 95 -19.72 -4.27 6.37
C PHE A 95 -19.65 -3.35 7.59
N SER A 96 -20.40 -3.62 8.67
CA SER A 96 -20.24 -2.88 9.92
C SER A 96 -18.82 -3.02 10.48
N MET A 97 -18.22 -4.22 10.45
CA MET A 97 -16.82 -4.42 10.79
C MET A 97 -15.87 -3.68 9.82
N ALA A 98 -16.13 -3.77 8.52
CA ALA A 98 -15.25 -3.24 7.48
C ALA A 98 -15.18 -1.71 7.39
N ARG A 99 -16.31 -1.03 7.58
CA ARG A 99 -16.46 0.42 7.31
C ARG A 99 -17.25 1.19 8.37
N GLY A 100 -17.63 0.53 9.47
CA GLY A 100 -18.42 1.12 10.54
C GLY A 100 -19.86 1.41 10.10
N ASN A 101 -20.60 2.03 11.00
CA ASN A 101 -21.97 2.48 10.75
C ASN A 101 -22.23 3.82 11.48
N ALA A 102 -23.49 4.25 11.56
CA ALA A 102 -23.85 5.55 12.15
C ALA A 102 -23.48 5.70 13.64
N SER A 103 -23.34 4.60 14.39
CA SER A 103 -23.10 4.62 15.84
C SER A 103 -21.79 3.95 16.26
N VAL A 104 -21.18 3.12 15.42
CA VAL A 104 -20.01 2.31 15.77
C VAL A 104 -18.88 2.49 14.74
N PRO A 105 -17.62 2.74 15.17
CA PRO A 105 -16.49 2.84 14.26
C PRO A 105 -16.13 1.47 13.67
N ALA A 106 -15.53 1.49 12.47
CA ALA A 106 -14.95 0.32 11.82
C ALA A 106 -13.83 -0.33 12.65
N MET A 107 -13.44 -1.56 12.29
CA MET A 107 -12.19 -2.16 12.75
C MET A 107 -10.98 -1.44 12.14
N GLU A 108 -9.82 -1.54 12.80
CA GLU A 108 -8.57 -0.99 12.26
C GLU A 108 -8.23 -1.65 10.91
N MET A 109 -7.79 -0.84 9.94
CA MET A 109 -7.16 -1.36 8.73
C MET A 109 -5.66 -1.01 8.71
N THR A 110 -4.83 -1.92 8.24
CA THR A 110 -3.38 -1.68 8.09
C THR A 110 -2.84 -2.33 6.82
N LYS A 111 -1.62 -1.96 6.42
CA LYS A 111 -0.97 -2.49 5.21
C LYS A 111 -0.79 -4.00 5.30
N TRP A 112 -1.08 -4.68 4.21
CA TRP A 112 -0.79 -6.10 4.03
C TRP A 112 0.68 -6.26 3.63
N PHE A 113 1.53 -6.56 4.60
CA PHE A 113 2.97 -6.66 4.43
C PHE A 113 3.53 -5.37 3.78
N ASP A 114 4.46 -5.49 2.83
CA ASP A 114 5.05 -4.38 2.08
C ASP A 114 4.30 -4.11 0.74
N THR A 115 2.98 -4.37 0.71
CA THR A 115 2.11 -4.08 -0.45
C THR A 115 1.39 -2.74 -0.28
N ASN A 116 0.76 -2.25 -1.36
CA ASN A 116 -0.18 -1.12 -1.30
C ASN A 116 -1.63 -1.55 -0.94
N TYR A 117 -1.85 -2.83 -0.67
CA TYR A 117 -3.12 -3.37 -0.20
C TYR A 117 -3.23 -3.26 1.33
N HIS A 118 -4.44 -3.11 1.86
CA HIS A 118 -4.71 -3.05 3.30
C HIS A 118 -5.73 -4.11 3.69
N PHE A 119 -5.52 -4.72 4.84
CA PHE A 119 -6.42 -5.70 5.43
C PHE A 119 -7.07 -5.17 6.71
N ILE A 120 -8.17 -5.79 7.15
CA ILE A 120 -8.82 -5.47 8.43
C ILE A 120 -8.18 -6.30 9.53
N VAL A 121 -7.63 -5.63 10.54
CA VAL A 121 -6.90 -6.27 11.65
C VAL A 121 -7.89 -6.94 12.61
N PRO A 122 -7.82 -8.26 12.84
CA PRO A 122 -8.68 -8.90 13.83
C PRO A 122 -8.39 -8.39 15.24
N GLU A 123 -9.44 -8.10 16.00
CA GLU A 123 -9.36 -7.58 17.37
C GLU A 123 -9.74 -8.68 18.36
N LEU A 124 -8.74 -9.30 18.99
CA LEU A 124 -8.92 -10.54 19.73
C LEU A 124 -8.63 -10.38 21.22
N GLY A 125 -9.23 -11.26 22.02
CA GLY A 125 -9.00 -11.33 23.46
C GLY A 125 -9.36 -12.71 23.99
N PRO A 126 -9.08 -12.98 25.28
CA PRO A 126 -9.38 -14.27 25.89
C PRO A 126 -10.89 -14.59 25.87
N ASP A 127 -11.75 -13.58 25.88
CA ASP A 127 -13.21 -13.72 25.98
C ASP A 127 -13.94 -13.83 24.63
N VAL A 128 -13.20 -13.79 23.51
CA VAL A 128 -13.81 -14.00 22.19
C VAL A 128 -14.34 -15.43 22.11
N ASN A 129 -15.63 -15.56 21.78
CA ASN A 129 -16.29 -16.83 21.56
C ASN A 129 -16.29 -17.17 20.07
N PHE A 130 -15.25 -17.88 19.64
CA PHE A 130 -15.13 -18.30 18.24
C PHE A 130 -16.20 -19.34 17.89
N SER A 131 -16.72 -19.26 16.67
CA SER A 131 -17.65 -20.25 16.10
C SER A 131 -17.56 -20.24 14.59
N TYR A 132 -17.89 -21.36 13.93
CA TYR A 132 -17.92 -21.40 12.48
C TYR A 132 -19.14 -20.62 11.96
N ALA A 133 -18.92 -19.37 11.54
CA ALA A 133 -19.97 -18.37 11.33
C ALA A 133 -20.04 -17.82 9.89
N SER A 134 -19.26 -18.38 8.97
CA SER A 134 -19.33 -18.04 7.55
C SER A 134 -18.88 -19.21 6.69
N HIS A 135 -19.78 -19.74 5.87
CA HIS A 135 -19.55 -20.92 5.00
C HIS A 135 -19.00 -20.56 3.61
N LYS A 136 -18.61 -19.29 3.41
CA LYS A 136 -18.08 -18.74 2.15
C LYS A 136 -17.11 -19.67 1.41
N ALA A 137 -16.14 -20.27 2.10
CA ALA A 137 -15.12 -21.11 1.46
C ALA A 137 -15.70 -22.37 0.83
N VAL A 138 -16.61 -23.06 1.52
CA VAL A 138 -17.27 -24.27 0.99
C VAL A 138 -18.32 -23.91 -0.05
N ASP A 139 -19.00 -22.78 0.11
CA ASP A 139 -20.00 -22.31 -0.85
C ASP A 139 -19.37 -21.94 -2.19
N GLU A 140 -18.27 -21.17 -2.18
CA GLU A 140 -17.54 -20.84 -3.41
C GLU A 140 -16.93 -22.08 -4.07
N TYR A 141 -16.45 -23.05 -3.30
CA TYR A 141 -15.96 -24.31 -3.86
C TYR A 141 -17.09 -25.09 -4.56
N LYS A 142 -18.27 -25.22 -3.92
CA LYS A 142 -19.44 -25.88 -4.52
C LYS A 142 -19.95 -25.12 -5.75
N GLU A 143 -19.93 -23.80 -5.72
CA GLU A 143 -20.31 -22.94 -6.84
C GLU A 143 -19.41 -23.19 -8.06
N ALA A 144 -18.08 -23.15 -7.88
CA ALA A 144 -17.12 -23.45 -8.95
C ALA A 144 -17.30 -24.89 -9.48
N LYS A 145 -17.49 -25.86 -8.57
CA LYS A 145 -17.72 -27.25 -8.93
C LYS A 145 -18.97 -27.44 -9.78
N ALA A 146 -20.06 -26.73 -9.46
CA ALA A 146 -21.30 -26.74 -10.24
C ALA A 146 -21.12 -26.16 -11.66
N LEU A 147 -20.15 -25.26 -11.84
CA LEU A 147 -19.74 -24.72 -13.14
C LEU A 147 -18.79 -25.67 -13.90
N GLY A 148 -18.46 -26.83 -13.34
CA GLY A 148 -17.53 -27.80 -13.93
C GLY A 148 -16.06 -27.48 -13.71
N VAL A 149 -15.73 -26.54 -12.82
CA VAL A 149 -14.35 -26.16 -12.49
C VAL A 149 -14.01 -26.65 -11.09
N ASP A 150 -13.04 -27.56 -10.98
CA ASP A 150 -12.51 -28.00 -9.69
C ASP A 150 -11.47 -27.00 -9.19
N THR A 151 -11.61 -26.51 -7.96
CA THR A 151 -10.76 -25.45 -7.42
C THR A 151 -10.01 -25.88 -6.16
N ILE A 152 -8.98 -25.12 -5.79
CA ILE A 152 -8.28 -25.18 -4.51
C ILE A 152 -8.84 -24.07 -3.61
N PRO A 153 -9.56 -24.40 -2.53
CA PRO A 153 -9.95 -23.42 -1.51
C PRO A 153 -8.70 -22.81 -0.86
N VAL A 154 -8.64 -21.48 -0.83
CA VAL A 154 -7.57 -20.70 -0.19
C VAL A 154 -8.04 -20.19 1.17
N LEU A 155 -7.31 -20.49 2.23
CA LEU A 155 -7.58 -20.05 3.59
C LEU A 155 -6.38 -19.28 4.13
N ILE A 156 -6.61 -18.18 4.87
CA ILE A 156 -5.54 -17.61 5.70
C ILE A 156 -5.17 -18.66 6.75
N GLY A 157 -3.89 -18.96 6.90
CA GLY A 157 -3.42 -19.95 7.84
C GLY A 157 -3.68 -19.55 9.30
N PRO A 158 -3.96 -20.51 10.20
CA PRO A 158 -4.39 -20.21 11.57
C PRO A 158 -3.33 -19.43 12.37
N VAL A 159 -2.04 -19.67 12.10
CA VAL A 159 -0.97 -18.99 12.83
C VAL A 159 -0.78 -17.58 12.29
N SER A 160 -0.71 -17.40 10.97
CA SER A 160 -0.66 -16.07 10.35
C SER A 160 -1.85 -15.20 10.73
N TYR A 161 -3.06 -15.76 10.78
CA TYR A 161 -4.25 -15.03 11.25
C TYR A 161 -4.02 -14.39 12.63
N LEU A 162 -3.50 -15.17 13.59
CA LEU A 162 -3.24 -14.68 14.95
C LEU A 162 -2.06 -13.72 15.02
N LEU A 163 -0.98 -13.96 14.26
CA LEU A 163 0.17 -13.06 14.19
C LEU A 163 -0.16 -11.70 13.53
N LEU A 164 -1.17 -11.68 12.65
CA LEU A 164 -1.69 -10.47 12.02
C LEU A 164 -2.80 -9.77 12.84
N SER A 165 -3.23 -10.38 13.95
CA SER A 165 -4.24 -9.83 14.85
C SER A 165 -3.65 -8.85 15.87
N LYS A 166 -4.51 -8.13 16.59
CA LYS A 166 -4.12 -7.31 17.75
C LYS A 166 -5.01 -7.62 18.95
N PRO A 167 -4.48 -7.46 20.19
CA PRO A 167 -5.33 -7.48 21.37
C PRO A 167 -6.39 -6.38 21.28
N ALA A 168 -7.65 -6.73 21.56
CA ALA A 168 -8.74 -5.77 21.65
C ALA A 168 -8.50 -4.77 22.80
N LYS A 169 -9.17 -3.61 22.74
CA LYS A 169 -9.08 -2.60 23.82
C LYS A 169 -9.47 -3.22 25.17
N GLY A 170 -8.65 -2.99 26.20
CA GLY A 170 -8.87 -3.51 27.54
C GLY A 170 -8.22 -4.87 27.83
N VAL A 171 -7.67 -5.55 26.81
CA VAL A 171 -6.89 -6.78 27.00
C VAL A 171 -5.51 -6.45 27.58
N GLU A 172 -5.06 -7.26 28.54
CA GLU A 172 -3.75 -7.09 29.19
C GLU A 172 -2.59 -7.14 28.18
N LYS A 173 -1.57 -6.32 28.38
CA LYS A 173 -0.38 -6.26 27.49
C LYS A 173 0.43 -7.56 27.45
N THR A 174 0.32 -8.38 28.49
CA THR A 174 0.98 -9.69 28.63
C THR A 174 0.28 -10.81 27.86
N PHE A 175 -0.93 -10.55 27.36
CA PHE A 175 -1.71 -11.53 26.60
C PHE A 175 -1.01 -11.89 25.27
N SER A 176 -0.87 -13.20 25.01
CA SER A 176 -0.32 -13.71 23.76
C SER A 176 -1.44 -14.14 22.82
N LEU A 177 -1.52 -13.53 21.64
CA LEU A 177 -2.52 -13.90 20.62
C LEU A 177 -2.41 -15.37 20.20
N LEU A 178 -1.19 -15.91 20.15
CA LEU A 178 -0.94 -17.33 19.82
C LEU A 178 -1.57 -18.29 20.84
N SER A 179 -1.88 -17.84 22.07
CA SER A 179 -2.59 -18.67 23.04
C SER A 179 -4.04 -18.98 22.62
N LEU A 180 -4.56 -18.32 21.58
CA LEU A 180 -5.88 -18.58 21.02
C LEU A 180 -5.90 -19.72 19.99
N LEU A 181 -4.73 -20.27 19.61
CA LEU A 181 -4.65 -21.40 18.67
C LEU A 181 -5.61 -22.56 19.04
N PRO A 182 -5.65 -23.05 20.29
CA PRO A 182 -6.56 -24.14 20.66
C PRO A 182 -8.05 -23.80 20.47
N LYS A 183 -8.42 -22.51 20.44
CA LYS A 183 -9.81 -22.07 20.24
C LYS A 183 -10.20 -21.96 18.77
N ILE A 184 -9.27 -21.62 17.89
CA ILE A 184 -9.56 -21.46 16.45
C ILE A 184 -9.37 -22.74 15.65
N LEU A 185 -8.43 -23.61 16.03
CA LEU A 185 -8.14 -24.85 15.29
C LEU A 185 -9.35 -25.79 15.16
N PRO A 186 -10.26 -25.92 16.14
CA PRO A 186 -11.50 -26.68 15.96
C PRO A 186 -12.34 -26.22 14.77
N ILE A 187 -12.46 -24.90 14.55
CA ILE A 187 -13.23 -24.34 13.43
C ILE A 187 -12.53 -24.62 12.10
N TYR A 188 -11.19 -24.50 12.05
CA TYR A 188 -10.44 -24.93 10.86
C TYR A 188 -10.68 -26.41 10.55
N LYS A 189 -10.79 -27.28 11.57
CA LYS A 189 -11.11 -28.70 11.35
C LYS A 189 -12.51 -28.89 10.75
N GLU A 190 -13.50 -28.13 11.22
CA GLU A 190 -14.86 -28.14 10.67
C GLU A 190 -14.88 -27.70 9.20
N VAL A 191 -14.24 -26.56 8.89
CA VAL A 191 -14.10 -26.04 7.52
C VAL A 191 -13.46 -27.08 6.59
N ILE A 192 -12.32 -27.67 7.01
CA ILE A 192 -11.62 -28.69 6.21
C ILE A 192 -12.50 -29.93 6.02
N ALA A 193 -13.22 -30.36 7.05
CA ALA A 193 -14.12 -31.51 6.94
C ALA A 193 -15.24 -31.26 5.91
N GLU A 194 -15.83 -30.07 5.89
CA GLU A 194 -16.85 -29.69 4.91
C GLU A 194 -16.29 -29.56 3.49
N LEU A 195 -15.10 -28.99 3.33
CA LEU A 195 -14.42 -28.92 2.02
C LEU A 195 -14.16 -30.32 1.46
N LYS A 196 -13.65 -31.24 2.29
CA LYS A 196 -13.48 -32.65 1.89
C LYS A 196 -14.81 -33.30 1.55
N ALA A 197 -15.85 -33.08 2.34
CA ALA A 197 -17.19 -33.61 2.09
C ALA A 197 -17.80 -33.07 0.78
N ALA A 198 -17.50 -31.82 0.42
CA ALA A 198 -17.87 -31.24 -0.87
C ALA A 198 -17.04 -31.81 -2.04
N GLY A 199 -15.93 -32.51 -1.75
CA GLY A 199 -15.09 -33.20 -2.73
C GLY A 199 -13.75 -32.54 -3.01
N ALA A 200 -13.33 -31.53 -2.23
CA ALA A 200 -12.05 -30.87 -2.41
C ALA A 200 -10.89 -31.86 -2.20
N LEU A 201 -9.96 -31.91 -3.15
CA LEU A 201 -8.76 -32.77 -3.12
C LEU A 201 -7.49 -32.02 -2.71
N TRP A 202 -7.56 -30.69 -2.74
CA TRP A 202 -6.50 -29.77 -2.38
C TRP A 202 -7.04 -28.68 -1.46
N VAL A 203 -6.19 -28.14 -0.60
CA VAL A 203 -6.42 -26.89 0.13
C VAL A 203 -5.11 -26.11 0.19
N GLN A 204 -5.21 -24.79 0.09
CA GLN A 204 -4.10 -23.88 0.29
C GLN A 204 -4.29 -23.13 1.61
N PHE A 205 -3.26 -23.15 2.45
CA PHE A 205 -3.14 -22.24 3.58
C PHE A 205 -2.08 -21.19 3.27
N ASP A 206 -2.50 -19.93 3.29
CA ASP A 206 -1.60 -18.80 3.21
C ASP A 206 -0.97 -18.58 4.59
N GLU A 207 0.31 -18.92 4.73
CA GLU A 207 1.10 -18.62 5.93
C GLU A 207 2.21 -17.59 5.64
N PRO A 208 1.88 -16.39 5.12
CA PRO A 208 2.87 -15.42 4.69
C PRO A 208 3.69 -14.83 5.84
N THR A 209 3.25 -14.97 7.09
CA THR A 209 4.06 -14.50 8.23
C THR A 209 5.36 -15.28 8.41
N LEU A 210 5.50 -16.46 7.79
CA LEU A 210 6.75 -17.23 7.78
C LEU A 210 7.92 -16.52 7.10
N VAL A 211 7.67 -15.51 6.25
CA VAL A 211 8.74 -14.70 5.64
C VAL A 211 9.26 -13.58 6.55
N LEU A 212 8.63 -13.38 7.72
CA LEU A 212 9.05 -12.38 8.70
C LEU A 212 10.18 -12.92 9.58
N ASP A 213 10.86 -12.03 10.29
CA ASP A 213 11.78 -12.41 11.37
C ASP A 213 10.99 -12.88 12.60
N LEU A 214 10.75 -14.19 12.68
CA LEU A 214 10.00 -14.86 13.74
C LEU A 214 10.91 -15.46 14.81
N ASP A 215 10.52 -15.33 16.07
CA ASP A 215 11.18 -15.98 17.19
C ASP A 215 10.84 -17.48 17.25
N SER A 216 11.67 -18.24 17.98
CA SER A 216 11.51 -19.71 18.09
C SER A 216 10.13 -20.16 18.59
N HIS A 217 9.53 -19.44 19.54
CA HIS A 217 8.20 -19.76 20.05
C HIS A 217 7.10 -19.53 19.00
N GLN A 218 7.28 -18.55 18.10
CA GLN A 218 6.35 -18.29 17.01
C GLN A 218 6.46 -19.39 15.94
N LEU A 219 7.68 -19.78 15.56
CA LEU A 219 7.90 -20.90 14.64
C LEU A 219 7.34 -22.22 15.20
N GLN A 220 7.51 -22.46 16.50
CA GLN A 220 6.95 -23.64 17.17
C GLN A 220 5.42 -23.67 17.13
N ALA A 221 4.75 -22.51 17.07
CA ALA A 221 3.30 -22.41 16.97
C ALA A 221 2.79 -23.00 15.64
N PHE A 222 3.53 -22.84 14.53
CA PHE A 222 3.23 -23.52 13.25
C PHE A 222 3.35 -25.03 13.41
N THR A 223 4.47 -25.52 13.95
CA THR A 223 4.66 -26.96 14.20
C THR A 223 3.51 -27.55 15.01
N ALA A 224 3.10 -26.87 16.09
CA ALA A 224 1.99 -27.31 16.94
C ALA A 224 0.64 -27.28 16.20
N ALA A 225 0.33 -26.20 15.49
CA ALA A 225 -0.93 -26.06 14.75
C ALA A 225 -1.10 -27.14 13.69
N TYR A 226 -0.07 -27.37 12.86
CA TYR A 226 -0.17 -28.36 11.77
C TYR A 226 -0.06 -29.80 12.27
N ALA A 227 0.61 -30.06 13.40
CA ALA A 227 0.51 -31.35 14.08
C ALA A 227 -0.93 -31.62 14.57
N GLU A 228 -1.59 -30.63 15.15
CA GLU A 228 -2.97 -30.74 15.63
C GLU A 228 -3.99 -30.91 14.48
N LEU A 229 -3.68 -30.37 13.29
CA LEU A 229 -4.51 -30.51 12.09
C LEU A 229 -4.23 -31.79 11.29
N GLU A 230 -3.12 -32.50 11.52
CA GLU A 230 -2.64 -33.61 10.68
C GLU A 230 -3.73 -34.66 10.38
N THR A 231 -4.43 -35.15 11.41
CA THR A 231 -5.50 -36.15 11.25
C THR A 231 -6.63 -35.63 10.37
N THR A 232 -7.01 -34.35 10.52
CA THR A 232 -8.05 -33.73 9.71
C THR A 232 -7.59 -33.47 8.27
N LEU A 233 -6.30 -33.21 8.07
CA LEU A 233 -5.69 -33.03 6.74
C LEU A 233 -5.46 -34.35 6.00
N SER A 234 -5.58 -35.50 6.67
CA SER A 234 -5.44 -36.82 6.05
C SER A 234 -6.39 -36.99 4.86
N GLY A 235 -5.85 -37.52 3.75
CA GLY A 235 -6.56 -37.70 2.48
C GLY A 235 -6.65 -36.44 1.60
N LEU A 236 -6.08 -35.32 2.03
CA LEU A 236 -6.06 -34.05 1.30
C LEU A 236 -4.63 -33.68 0.92
N ASN A 237 -4.43 -33.10 -0.27
CA ASN A 237 -3.16 -32.42 -0.56
C ASN A 237 -3.22 -31.01 0.04
N VAL A 238 -2.24 -30.69 0.87
CA VAL A 238 -2.15 -29.42 1.57
C VAL A 238 -0.97 -28.64 1.02
N LEU A 239 -1.25 -27.44 0.53
CA LEU A 239 -0.27 -26.45 0.10
C LEU A 239 -0.14 -25.38 1.17
N ILE A 240 1.08 -25.10 1.62
CA ILE A 240 1.38 -23.90 2.40
C ILE A 240 2.03 -22.89 1.47
N GLU A 241 1.39 -21.74 1.28
CA GLU A 241 1.90 -20.64 0.46
C GLU A 241 2.63 -19.59 1.33
N THR A 242 3.80 -19.16 0.84
CA THR A 242 4.56 -18.04 1.40
C THR A 242 4.99 -17.10 0.26
N TYR A 243 4.99 -15.79 0.55
CA TYR A 243 5.24 -14.80 -0.50
C TYR A 243 5.80 -13.47 0.03
N PHE A 244 6.26 -12.64 -0.91
CA PHE A 244 6.83 -11.30 -0.75
C PHE A 244 8.30 -11.20 -0.33
N ALA A 245 8.86 -12.25 0.28
CA ALA A 245 10.29 -12.30 0.65
C ALA A 245 10.79 -13.75 0.72
N ASP A 246 12.09 -13.91 0.97
CA ASP A 246 12.73 -15.19 1.27
C ASP A 246 12.33 -15.73 2.66
N LEU A 247 12.55 -17.02 2.86
CA LEU A 247 12.48 -17.65 4.17
C LEU A 247 13.88 -17.66 4.84
N THR A 248 13.92 -17.46 6.16
CA THR A 248 15.12 -17.84 6.94
C THR A 248 15.38 -19.33 6.82
N ALA A 249 16.61 -19.77 7.12
CA ALA A 249 16.93 -21.19 7.20
C ALA A 249 16.05 -21.91 8.24
N GLU A 250 15.79 -21.28 9.39
CA GLU A 250 14.94 -21.81 10.46
C GLU A 250 13.48 -21.88 10.04
N ALA A 251 12.93 -20.85 9.41
CA ALA A 251 11.55 -20.83 8.92
C ALA A 251 11.34 -21.84 7.80
N TYR A 252 12.31 -21.96 6.87
CA TYR A 252 12.30 -22.97 5.83
C TYR A 252 12.32 -24.39 6.41
N LYS A 253 13.14 -24.63 7.44
CA LYS A 253 13.14 -25.91 8.16
C LYS A 253 11.79 -26.18 8.82
N THR A 254 11.23 -25.23 9.56
CA THR A 254 9.90 -25.37 10.17
C THR A 254 8.85 -25.70 9.13
N LEU A 255 8.78 -24.92 8.04
CA LEU A 255 7.84 -25.11 6.93
C LEU A 255 7.94 -26.53 6.35
N THR A 256 9.15 -26.98 6.03
CA THR A 256 9.39 -28.26 5.37
C THR A 256 9.18 -29.49 6.26
N GLU A 257 9.05 -29.29 7.59
CA GLU A 257 8.79 -30.35 8.58
C GLU A 257 7.33 -30.39 9.07
N LEU A 258 6.48 -29.46 8.63
CA LEU A 258 5.06 -29.40 9.03
C LEU A 258 4.29 -30.69 8.68
N LYS A 259 3.47 -31.13 9.63
CA LYS A 259 2.66 -32.35 9.53
C LYS A 259 1.44 -32.16 8.62
N GLY A 260 1.04 -33.20 7.91
CA GLY A 260 -0.05 -33.14 6.92
C GLY A 260 0.23 -32.31 5.66
N VAL A 261 1.30 -31.50 5.62
CA VAL A 261 1.64 -30.66 4.47
C VAL A 261 2.23 -31.47 3.33
N THR A 262 1.75 -31.29 2.11
CA THR A 262 2.20 -32.04 0.92
C THR A 262 2.92 -31.18 -0.12
N ALA A 263 2.75 -29.87 -0.05
CA ALA A 263 3.24 -28.92 -1.03
C ALA A 263 3.67 -27.61 -0.37
N TYR A 264 4.68 -26.96 -0.95
CA TYR A 264 5.19 -25.66 -0.51
C TYR A 264 5.21 -24.69 -1.67
N GLY A 265 4.53 -23.56 -1.51
CA GLY A 265 4.52 -22.45 -2.45
C GLY A 265 5.48 -21.37 -1.99
N LEU A 266 6.37 -20.97 -2.88
CA LEU A 266 7.50 -20.11 -2.57
C LEU A 266 7.64 -19.01 -3.63
N ASP A 267 7.74 -17.76 -3.18
CA ASP A 267 8.03 -16.61 -4.03
C ASP A 267 9.48 -16.65 -4.54
N LEU A 268 9.65 -16.94 -5.83
CA LEU A 268 10.96 -16.99 -6.49
C LEU A 268 11.22 -15.76 -7.37
N VAL A 269 10.46 -14.68 -7.18
CA VAL A 269 10.70 -13.38 -7.79
C VAL A 269 11.37 -12.45 -6.78
N ARG A 270 10.80 -12.33 -5.58
CA ARG A 270 11.37 -11.55 -4.49
C ARG A 270 12.18 -12.40 -3.52
N GLY A 271 11.76 -13.64 -3.25
CA GLY A 271 12.41 -14.56 -2.33
C GLY A 271 13.49 -15.46 -2.96
N THR A 272 14.20 -14.97 -3.97
CA THR A 272 15.15 -15.78 -4.77
C THR A 272 16.23 -16.49 -3.96
N GLN A 273 16.60 -15.96 -2.79
CA GLN A 273 17.55 -16.61 -1.86
C GLN A 273 17.06 -17.98 -1.35
N THR A 274 15.74 -18.22 -1.35
CA THR A 274 15.15 -19.51 -0.96
C THR A 274 15.51 -20.63 -1.95
N ILE A 275 15.90 -20.30 -3.18
CA ILE A 275 16.37 -21.29 -4.17
C ILE A 275 17.57 -22.09 -3.64
N ASP A 276 18.47 -21.44 -2.90
CA ASP A 276 19.65 -22.10 -2.34
C ASP A 276 19.25 -23.07 -1.20
N LEU A 277 18.23 -22.73 -0.42
CA LEU A 277 17.67 -23.63 0.60
C LEU A 277 17.02 -24.85 -0.05
N ILE A 278 16.26 -24.65 -1.14
CA ILE A 278 15.63 -25.74 -1.91
C ILE A 278 16.68 -26.70 -2.47
N LYS A 279 17.72 -26.17 -3.14
CA LYS A 279 18.80 -26.99 -3.71
C LYS A 279 19.59 -27.76 -2.65
N SER A 280 19.73 -27.16 -1.46
CA SER A 280 20.47 -27.77 -0.36
C SER A 280 19.70 -28.93 0.27
N ASN A 281 18.39 -28.76 0.50
CA ASN A 281 17.55 -29.80 1.09
C ASN A 281 16.07 -29.55 0.78
N PHE A 282 15.47 -30.38 -0.08
CA PHE A 282 14.02 -30.38 -0.32
C PHE A 282 13.40 -31.73 0.10
N PRO A 283 12.27 -31.74 0.83
CA PRO A 283 11.65 -32.98 1.28
C PRO A 283 11.23 -33.90 0.12
N LYS A 284 11.58 -35.18 0.22
CA LYS A 284 11.22 -36.19 -0.79
C LYS A 284 9.71 -36.34 -0.93
N GLY A 285 9.22 -36.39 -2.17
CA GLY A 285 7.83 -36.67 -2.51
C GLY A 285 6.84 -35.51 -2.29
N LYS A 286 7.30 -34.38 -1.73
CA LYS A 286 6.52 -33.14 -1.61
C LYS A 286 6.52 -32.36 -2.93
N TYR A 287 5.51 -31.54 -3.15
CA TYR A 287 5.45 -30.65 -4.30
C TYR A 287 6.12 -29.31 -4.01
N LEU A 288 6.77 -28.74 -5.02
CA LEU A 288 7.23 -27.36 -5.03
C LEU A 288 6.37 -26.56 -5.99
N PHE A 289 5.67 -25.55 -5.47
CA PHE A 289 4.95 -24.55 -6.24
C PHE A 289 5.87 -23.34 -6.42
N ALA A 290 6.54 -23.29 -7.58
CA ALA A 290 7.58 -22.32 -7.88
C ALA A 290 6.98 -21.02 -8.41
N GLY A 291 6.88 -20.01 -7.55
CA GLY A 291 6.32 -18.70 -7.86
C GLY A 291 7.25 -17.84 -8.71
N VAL A 292 7.33 -18.10 -10.02
CA VAL A 292 8.26 -17.43 -10.96
C VAL A 292 7.62 -16.35 -11.82
N VAL A 293 6.28 -16.25 -11.81
CA VAL A 293 5.54 -15.18 -12.50
C VAL A 293 5.14 -14.10 -11.48
N ASP A 294 5.66 -12.89 -11.65
CA ASP A 294 5.51 -11.79 -10.68
C ASP A 294 4.04 -11.36 -10.53
N GLY A 295 3.44 -11.59 -9.35
CA GLY A 295 2.08 -11.15 -9.03
C GLY A 295 1.97 -9.72 -8.47
N ARG A 296 3.09 -9.03 -8.30
CA ARG A 296 3.20 -7.69 -7.68
C ARG A 296 3.55 -6.57 -8.66
N ASN A 297 3.86 -6.90 -9.90
CA ASN A 297 4.20 -5.93 -10.93
C ASN A 297 3.49 -6.26 -12.24
N ILE A 298 3.66 -5.41 -13.24
CA ILE A 298 2.96 -5.49 -14.53
C ILE A 298 3.88 -5.84 -15.70
N TRP A 299 5.14 -6.14 -15.44
CA TRP A 299 6.06 -6.51 -16.51
C TRP A 299 5.76 -7.91 -17.01
N ALA A 300 5.87 -8.09 -18.33
CA ALA A 300 5.88 -9.40 -18.95
C ALA A 300 7.06 -10.22 -18.41
N ASN A 301 6.82 -11.49 -18.14
CA ASN A 301 7.81 -12.41 -17.62
C ASN A 301 8.97 -12.60 -18.61
N ASP A 302 10.21 -12.78 -18.13
CA ASP A 302 11.30 -13.30 -18.95
C ASP A 302 11.18 -14.83 -19.00
N LEU A 303 10.40 -15.33 -19.97
CA LEU A 303 10.05 -16.76 -20.05
C LEU A 303 11.29 -17.64 -20.18
N ALA A 304 12.34 -17.16 -20.84
CA ALA A 304 13.59 -17.90 -20.99
C ALA A 304 14.33 -18.02 -19.65
N SER A 305 14.36 -16.95 -18.86
CA SER A 305 14.94 -16.95 -17.51
C SER A 305 14.15 -17.83 -16.55
N SER A 306 12.83 -17.67 -16.51
CA SER A 306 11.96 -18.49 -15.66
C SER A 306 12.05 -19.98 -16.01
N LEU A 307 12.07 -20.33 -17.31
CA LEU A 307 12.22 -21.72 -17.74
C LEU A 307 13.55 -22.34 -17.28
N ARG A 308 14.67 -21.60 -17.34
CA ARG A 308 15.97 -22.09 -16.82
C ARG A 308 15.92 -22.35 -15.31
N THR A 309 15.32 -21.45 -14.55
CA THR A 309 15.13 -21.62 -13.10
C THR A 309 14.28 -22.85 -12.80
N LEU A 310 13.18 -23.02 -13.51
CA LEU A 310 12.28 -24.16 -13.35
C LEU A 310 12.97 -25.49 -13.69
N GLN A 311 13.74 -25.56 -14.78
CA GLN A 311 14.50 -26.77 -15.15
C GLN A 311 15.56 -27.12 -14.08
N ALA A 312 16.20 -26.13 -13.49
CA ALA A 312 17.14 -26.35 -12.40
C ALA A 312 16.46 -26.89 -11.12
N LEU A 313 15.24 -26.43 -10.82
CA LEU A 313 14.45 -26.92 -9.70
C LEU A 313 13.85 -28.30 -9.96
N GLU A 314 13.46 -28.60 -11.20
CA GLU A 314 12.98 -29.92 -11.63
C GLU A 314 14.03 -31.00 -11.35
N ALA A 315 15.31 -30.70 -11.57
CA ALA A 315 16.41 -31.61 -11.27
C ALA A 315 16.55 -31.96 -9.77
N VAL A 316 16.05 -31.09 -8.87
CA VAL A 316 16.07 -31.28 -7.42
C VAL A 316 14.81 -32.00 -6.93
N VAL A 317 13.65 -31.54 -7.38
CA VAL A 317 12.34 -31.93 -6.82
C VAL A 317 11.70 -33.09 -7.59
N GLY A 318 12.04 -33.24 -8.87
CA GLY A 318 11.53 -34.27 -9.78
C GLY A 318 10.38 -33.78 -10.67
N LYS A 319 10.26 -34.44 -11.83
CA LYS A 319 9.37 -34.05 -12.94
C LYS A 319 7.87 -34.01 -12.59
N ASP A 320 7.40 -34.79 -11.63
CA ASP A 320 5.96 -34.81 -11.30
C ASP A 320 5.64 -34.00 -10.03
N LYS A 321 6.63 -33.30 -9.47
CA LYS A 321 6.54 -32.61 -8.19
C LYS A 321 6.80 -31.10 -8.28
N LEU A 322 7.19 -30.59 -9.44
CA LEU A 322 7.28 -29.16 -9.69
C LEU A 322 5.96 -28.64 -10.28
N VAL A 323 5.48 -27.51 -9.77
CA VAL A 323 4.31 -26.78 -10.26
C VAL A 323 4.73 -25.35 -10.55
N VAL A 324 4.42 -24.85 -11.74
CA VAL A 324 4.68 -23.43 -12.07
C VAL A 324 3.59 -22.59 -11.42
N SER A 325 3.99 -21.56 -10.67
CA SER A 325 3.08 -20.70 -9.92
C SER A 325 3.34 -19.20 -10.16
N THR A 326 2.40 -18.37 -9.75
CA THR A 326 2.65 -16.95 -9.51
C THR A 326 3.42 -16.76 -8.20
N SER A 327 4.21 -15.68 -8.10
CA SER A 327 5.02 -15.36 -6.92
C SER A 327 4.19 -15.02 -5.68
N CYS A 328 2.98 -14.52 -5.90
CA CYS A 328 1.98 -14.22 -4.89
C CYS A 328 0.60 -14.19 -5.57
N SER A 329 -0.45 -13.82 -4.82
CA SER A 329 -1.75 -13.52 -5.40
C SER A 329 -1.65 -12.41 -6.45
N LEU A 330 -2.33 -12.58 -7.59
CA LEU A 330 -2.44 -11.56 -8.63
C LEU A 330 -3.32 -10.37 -8.21
N LEU A 331 -3.91 -10.38 -7.02
CA LEU A 331 -4.61 -9.23 -6.41
C LEU A 331 -3.80 -7.93 -6.48
N HIS A 332 -2.47 -8.03 -6.46
CA HIS A 332 -1.54 -6.89 -6.44
C HIS A 332 -1.13 -6.39 -7.84
N THR A 333 -1.73 -6.91 -8.91
CA THR A 333 -1.53 -6.43 -10.27
C THR A 333 -2.86 -5.97 -10.90
N ALA A 334 -2.78 -5.32 -12.05
CA ALA A 334 -3.95 -4.90 -12.81
C ALA A 334 -4.64 -6.12 -13.46
N VAL A 335 -5.91 -5.97 -13.86
CA VAL A 335 -6.75 -7.11 -14.27
C VAL A 335 -6.40 -7.63 -15.67
N ASP A 336 -6.51 -6.79 -16.70
CA ASP A 336 -6.32 -7.25 -18.08
C ASP A 336 -5.81 -6.13 -18.99
N LEU A 337 -4.66 -6.38 -19.63
CA LEU A 337 -3.97 -5.44 -20.51
C LEU A 337 -4.76 -5.14 -21.78
N VAL A 338 -5.68 -6.01 -22.21
CA VAL A 338 -6.52 -5.78 -23.41
C VAL A 338 -7.36 -4.51 -23.30
N ASN A 339 -7.62 -4.05 -22.08
CA ASN A 339 -8.37 -2.81 -21.81
C ASN A 339 -7.52 -1.54 -21.92
N GLU A 340 -6.22 -1.65 -22.22
CA GLU A 340 -5.32 -0.53 -22.47
C GLU A 340 -5.36 -0.12 -23.94
N THR A 341 -6.17 0.87 -24.26
CA THR A 341 -6.39 1.32 -25.64
C THR A 341 -5.52 2.49 -26.07
N LYS A 342 -4.75 3.09 -25.14
CA LYS A 342 -3.94 4.30 -25.38
C LYS A 342 -2.44 4.08 -25.34
N LEU A 343 -1.96 3.03 -24.65
CA LEU A 343 -0.55 2.69 -24.68
C LEU A 343 -0.15 2.28 -26.11
N ASP A 344 1.05 2.64 -26.54
CA ASP A 344 1.59 2.18 -27.81
C ASP A 344 1.97 0.70 -27.75
N GLU A 345 2.05 0.05 -28.91
CA GLU A 345 2.29 -1.39 -29.01
C GLU A 345 3.68 -1.80 -28.49
N GLU A 346 4.69 -0.92 -28.57
CA GLU A 346 6.02 -1.19 -28.04
C GLU A 346 5.96 -1.33 -26.51
N ILE A 347 5.43 -0.33 -25.79
CA ILE A 347 5.27 -0.42 -24.33
C ILE A 347 4.37 -1.59 -23.94
N LYS A 348 3.23 -1.79 -24.62
CA LYS A 348 2.32 -2.91 -24.30
C LYS A 348 3.02 -4.26 -24.39
N SER A 349 3.91 -4.45 -25.37
CA SER A 349 4.65 -5.71 -25.52
C SER A 349 5.53 -6.04 -24.31
N TRP A 350 5.90 -5.05 -23.50
CA TRP A 350 6.70 -5.22 -22.29
C TRP A 350 5.87 -5.54 -21.04
N LEU A 351 4.55 -5.47 -21.15
CA LEU A 351 3.62 -5.57 -20.02
C LEU A 351 2.81 -6.88 -20.05
N ALA A 352 2.42 -7.33 -18.87
CA ALA A 352 1.47 -8.41 -18.64
C ALA A 352 0.68 -8.10 -17.35
N PHE A 353 -0.66 -8.06 -17.45
CA PHE A 353 -1.56 -7.93 -16.30
C PHE A 353 -2.01 -9.32 -15.84
N ALA A 354 -2.93 -9.43 -14.87
CA ALA A 354 -3.34 -10.72 -14.30
C ALA A 354 -3.77 -11.74 -15.37
N ALA A 355 -4.60 -11.32 -16.33
CA ALA A 355 -5.05 -12.16 -17.43
C ALA A 355 -3.89 -12.73 -18.26
N GLN A 356 -2.89 -11.90 -18.59
CA GLN A 356 -1.71 -12.33 -19.34
C GLN A 356 -0.79 -13.21 -18.48
N LYS A 357 -0.65 -12.91 -17.18
CA LYS A 357 0.16 -13.71 -16.24
C LYS A 357 -0.36 -15.13 -16.06
N VAL A 358 -1.68 -15.32 -16.11
CA VAL A 358 -2.29 -16.66 -16.14
C VAL A 358 -1.80 -17.44 -17.37
N VAL A 359 -1.74 -16.81 -18.54
CA VAL A 359 -1.21 -17.42 -19.76
C VAL A 359 0.29 -17.69 -19.64
N GLU A 360 1.07 -16.78 -19.07
CA GLU A 360 2.52 -16.97 -18.85
C GLU A 360 2.82 -18.19 -17.98
N VAL A 361 2.08 -18.38 -16.87
CA VAL A 361 2.22 -19.56 -16.01
C VAL A 361 1.95 -20.84 -16.80
N ASN A 362 0.88 -20.87 -17.60
CA ASN A 362 0.56 -22.06 -18.38
C ASN A 362 1.59 -22.33 -19.48
N ALA A 363 2.06 -21.30 -20.19
CA ALA A 363 3.08 -21.43 -21.22
C ALA A 363 4.40 -22.01 -20.68
N LEU A 364 4.80 -21.61 -19.46
CA LEU A 364 5.95 -22.18 -18.77
C LEU A 364 5.72 -23.65 -18.36
N ALA A 365 4.52 -23.98 -17.88
CA ALA A 365 4.15 -25.35 -17.51
C ALA A 365 4.15 -26.30 -18.73
N GLU A 366 3.62 -25.85 -19.86
CA GLU A 366 3.65 -26.61 -21.12
C GLU A 366 5.07 -26.76 -21.68
N ALA A 367 5.89 -25.71 -21.58
CA ALA A 367 7.30 -25.79 -21.98
C ALA A 367 8.07 -26.86 -21.19
N LEU A 368 7.87 -26.96 -19.87
CA LEU A 368 8.45 -28.03 -19.06
C LEU A 368 7.84 -29.42 -19.37
N ALA A 369 6.60 -29.45 -19.85
CA ALA A 369 5.97 -30.69 -20.32
C ALA A 369 6.53 -31.19 -21.66
N GLY A 370 7.36 -30.39 -22.34
CA GLY A 370 7.87 -30.67 -23.68
C GLY A 370 6.97 -30.15 -24.81
N GLN A 371 5.96 -29.34 -24.49
CA GLN A 371 4.98 -28.75 -25.43
C GLN A 371 5.17 -27.24 -25.54
N LYS A 372 6.43 -26.80 -25.65
CA LYS A 372 6.77 -25.39 -25.71
C LYS A 372 6.16 -24.72 -26.96
N ASP A 373 5.34 -23.69 -26.75
CA ASP A 373 4.89 -22.80 -27.82
C ASP A 373 6.04 -21.89 -28.27
N GLU A 374 6.72 -22.27 -29.35
CA GLU A 374 7.86 -21.53 -29.87
C GLU A 374 7.49 -20.13 -30.36
N ALA A 375 6.26 -19.91 -30.85
CA ALA A 375 5.82 -18.60 -31.31
C ALA A 375 5.67 -17.63 -30.13
N PHE A 376 5.04 -18.09 -29.05
CA PHE A 376 4.87 -17.29 -27.83
C PHE A 376 6.21 -16.94 -27.18
N PHE A 377 7.13 -17.90 -27.07
CA PHE A 377 8.47 -17.67 -26.53
C PHE A 377 9.31 -16.73 -27.42
N THR A 378 9.19 -16.83 -28.74
CA THR A 378 9.90 -15.95 -29.68
C THR A 378 9.37 -14.50 -29.60
N ALA A 379 8.05 -14.32 -29.48
CA ALA A 379 7.45 -13.01 -29.28
C ALA A 379 7.89 -12.39 -27.96
N ASN A 380 7.90 -13.16 -26.87
CA ASN A 380 8.40 -12.72 -25.57
C ASN A 380 9.88 -12.32 -25.64
N ALA A 381 10.74 -13.15 -26.25
CA ALA A 381 12.16 -12.83 -26.41
C ALA A 381 12.39 -11.53 -27.21
N SER A 382 11.58 -11.31 -28.24
CA SER A 382 11.62 -10.08 -29.04
C SER A 382 11.19 -8.86 -28.22
N ALA A 383 10.13 -8.98 -27.41
CA ALA A 383 9.70 -7.92 -26.50
C ALA A 383 10.79 -7.58 -25.47
N GLN A 384 11.40 -8.59 -24.84
CA GLN A 384 12.51 -8.41 -23.89
C GLN A 384 13.72 -7.72 -24.55
N ALA A 385 14.06 -8.11 -25.78
CA ALA A 385 15.16 -7.49 -26.53
C ALA A 385 14.84 -6.02 -26.86
N SER A 386 13.63 -5.74 -27.36
CA SER A 386 13.20 -4.38 -27.73
C SER A 386 13.26 -3.43 -26.53
N ARG A 387 12.80 -3.87 -25.34
CA ARG A 387 12.89 -3.09 -24.09
C ARG A 387 14.33 -2.75 -23.73
N LYS A 388 15.22 -3.76 -23.75
CA LYS A 388 16.64 -3.59 -23.39
C LYS A 388 17.38 -2.62 -24.33
N SER A 389 16.98 -2.53 -25.59
CA SER A 389 17.61 -1.65 -26.59
C SER A 389 16.89 -0.32 -26.80
N SER A 390 15.73 -0.09 -26.17
CA SER A 390 14.90 1.07 -26.48
C SER A 390 15.53 2.36 -25.95
N PRO A 391 15.68 3.42 -26.79
CA PRO A 391 16.17 4.73 -26.33
C PRO A 391 15.16 5.44 -25.40
N ARG A 392 13.94 4.91 -25.30
CA ARG A 392 12.92 5.37 -24.33
C ARG A 392 13.27 4.89 -22.91
N VAL A 393 14.00 3.79 -22.79
CA VAL A 393 14.35 3.16 -21.52
C VAL A 393 15.63 3.76 -20.94
N THR A 394 16.66 3.98 -21.78
CA THR A 394 17.98 4.45 -21.34
C THR A 394 18.26 5.88 -21.78
N ASN A 395 18.69 6.71 -20.83
CA ASN A 395 19.17 8.07 -21.08
C ASN A 395 20.56 8.26 -20.44
N GLU A 396 21.60 8.38 -21.27
CA GLU A 396 23.00 8.47 -20.82
C GLU A 396 23.27 9.64 -19.86
N ALA A 397 22.62 10.79 -20.09
CA ALA A 397 22.80 11.97 -19.25
C ALA A 397 22.25 11.74 -17.84
N VAL A 398 21.09 11.09 -17.74
CA VAL A 398 20.46 10.73 -16.46
C VAL A 398 21.32 9.70 -15.72
N GLN A 399 21.79 8.65 -16.41
CA GLN A 399 22.66 7.62 -15.83
C GLN A 399 23.96 8.23 -15.27
N LYS A 400 24.59 9.14 -16.03
CA LYS A 400 25.79 9.85 -15.58
C LYS A 400 25.53 10.73 -14.36
N ALA A 401 24.41 11.45 -14.33
CA ALA A 401 24.03 12.30 -13.20
C ALA A 401 23.75 11.48 -11.93
N ALA A 402 23.00 10.38 -12.05
CA ALA A 402 22.70 9.50 -10.94
C ALA A 402 23.96 8.82 -10.38
N ALA A 403 24.88 8.40 -11.25
CA ALA A 403 26.15 7.81 -10.84
C ALA A 403 27.04 8.81 -10.07
N ALA A 404 26.99 10.10 -10.41
CA ALA A 404 27.76 11.15 -9.74
C ALA A 404 27.30 11.44 -8.30
N LEU A 405 26.13 10.96 -7.87
CA LEU A 405 25.64 11.08 -6.50
C LEU A 405 26.37 10.15 -5.51
N LYS A 406 27.14 9.17 -6.01
CA LYS A 406 27.85 8.22 -5.15
C LYS A 406 28.94 8.93 -4.32
N GLY A 407 28.94 8.68 -3.02
CA GLY A 407 30.02 9.10 -2.11
C GLY A 407 29.80 10.41 -1.34
N SER A 408 28.74 11.18 -1.66
CA SER A 408 28.30 12.34 -0.87
C SER A 408 27.02 12.01 -0.10
N ASP A 409 26.87 12.59 1.10
CA ASP A 409 25.68 12.41 1.95
C ASP A 409 24.56 13.42 1.61
N HIS A 410 24.85 14.40 0.74
CA HIS A 410 23.92 15.45 0.27
C HIS A 410 23.13 16.15 1.38
N ARG A 411 23.78 16.42 2.52
CA ARG A 411 23.20 17.25 3.58
C ARG A 411 23.36 18.73 3.26
N ARG A 412 22.44 19.53 3.80
CA ARG A 412 22.62 20.98 3.87
C ARG A 412 23.74 21.29 4.87
N ALA A 413 24.61 22.25 4.55
CA ALA A 413 25.80 22.53 5.33
C ALA A 413 25.50 23.08 6.74
N THR A 414 24.48 23.93 6.84
CA THR A 414 24.04 24.54 8.10
C THR A 414 23.12 23.59 8.87
N ASN A 415 23.35 23.44 10.18
CA ASN A 415 22.51 22.58 11.01
C ASN A 415 21.06 23.11 11.12
N VAL A 416 20.10 22.20 11.33
CA VAL A 416 18.67 22.56 11.36
C VAL A 416 18.34 23.67 12.37
N THR A 417 18.98 23.70 13.53
CA THR A 417 18.73 24.75 14.54
C THR A 417 19.11 26.15 14.05
N ALA A 418 20.27 26.34 13.41
CA ALA A 418 20.64 27.64 12.88
C ALA A 418 19.82 28.03 11.63
N ARG A 419 19.39 27.03 10.83
CA ARG A 419 18.45 27.26 9.73
C ARG A 419 17.10 27.75 10.24
N LEU A 420 16.57 27.12 11.29
CA LEU A 420 15.31 27.53 11.93
C LEU A 420 15.37 28.98 12.42
N ASP A 421 16.51 29.46 12.93
CA ASP A 421 16.69 30.88 13.30
C ASP A 421 16.60 31.82 12.08
N ALA A 422 17.23 31.45 10.96
CA ALA A 422 17.17 32.22 9.72
C ALA A 422 15.76 32.22 9.12
N GLN A 423 15.08 31.07 9.15
CA GLN A 423 13.70 30.90 8.71
C GLN A 423 12.74 31.70 9.58
N GLN A 424 12.92 31.68 10.90
CA GLN A 424 12.08 32.44 11.83
C GLN A 424 12.20 33.95 11.60
N LYS A 425 13.41 34.46 11.30
CA LYS A 425 13.61 35.87 10.90
C LYS A 425 12.93 36.21 9.58
N LYS A 426 12.90 35.27 8.63
CA LYS A 426 12.30 35.46 7.31
C LYS A 426 10.77 35.37 7.34
N LEU A 427 10.22 34.38 8.05
CA LEU A 427 8.80 34.02 8.06
C LEU A 427 8.02 34.71 9.18
N ASN A 428 8.69 35.09 10.27
CA ASN A 428 8.11 35.78 11.44
C ASN A 428 6.84 35.10 11.97
N LEU A 429 6.88 33.78 12.13
CA LEU A 429 5.73 32.99 12.56
C LEU A 429 5.49 33.11 14.08
N PRO A 430 4.23 33.07 14.54
CA PRO A 430 3.95 32.97 15.97
C PRO A 430 4.36 31.60 16.51
N VAL A 431 4.47 31.50 17.84
CA VAL A 431 4.54 30.21 18.54
C VAL A 431 3.26 29.41 18.26
N LEU A 432 3.37 28.08 18.18
CA LEU A 432 2.28 27.19 17.74
C LEU A 432 1.72 27.59 16.36
N PRO A 433 2.54 27.76 15.31
CA PRO A 433 2.05 28.16 13.99
C PRO A 433 1.05 27.14 13.44
N THR A 434 0.02 27.66 12.78
CA THR A 434 -1.05 26.87 12.17
C THR A 434 -0.84 26.71 10.68
N THR A 435 -1.11 25.52 10.16
CA THR A 435 -1.10 25.24 8.73
C THR A 435 -2.05 24.07 8.40
N THR A 436 -2.22 23.77 7.12
CA THR A 436 -2.86 22.53 6.66
C THR A 436 -1.86 21.73 5.85
N ILE A 437 -2.12 20.45 5.58
CA ILE A 437 -1.13 19.59 4.93
C ILE A 437 -0.96 19.90 3.44
N GLY A 438 -2.05 20.13 2.69
CA GLY A 438 -1.95 20.36 1.23
C GLY A 438 -3.32 20.52 0.58
N SER A 439 -3.88 19.41 0.07
CA SER A 439 -5.15 19.42 -0.65
C SER A 439 -6.35 19.99 0.13
N PHE A 440 -7.28 20.63 -0.58
CA PHE A 440 -8.61 21.04 -0.08
C PHE A 440 -9.73 20.19 -0.72
N PRO A 441 -10.98 20.25 -0.20
CA PRO A 441 -12.11 19.46 -0.71
C PRO A 441 -12.28 19.50 -2.24
N GLN A 442 -12.29 18.33 -2.88
CA GLN A 442 -12.48 18.23 -4.34
C GLN A 442 -13.96 18.22 -4.72
N THR A 443 -14.47 19.38 -5.11
CA THR A 443 -15.88 19.60 -5.50
C THR A 443 -16.26 18.87 -6.79
N LEU A 444 -17.57 18.67 -7.02
CA LEU A 444 -18.09 18.14 -8.28
C LEU A 444 -17.69 19.02 -9.46
N GLU A 445 -17.71 20.34 -9.27
CA GLU A 445 -17.33 21.31 -10.29
C GLU A 445 -15.85 21.21 -10.65
N LEU A 446 -14.96 21.13 -9.66
CA LEU A 446 -13.52 20.96 -9.91
C LEU A 446 -13.21 19.64 -10.65
N ARG A 447 -13.91 18.56 -10.32
CA ARG A 447 -13.80 17.29 -11.05
C ARG A 447 -14.32 17.41 -12.48
N ARG A 448 -15.41 18.16 -12.69
CA ARG A 448 -15.99 18.43 -14.01
C ARG A 448 -15.00 19.20 -14.89
N VAL A 449 -14.46 20.31 -14.40
CA VAL A 449 -13.49 21.16 -15.11
C VAL A 449 -12.27 20.36 -15.55
N ARG A 450 -11.65 19.60 -14.63
CA ARG A 450 -10.49 18.74 -14.96
C ARG A 450 -10.81 17.67 -15.99
N ARG A 451 -11.98 17.04 -15.89
CA ARG A 451 -12.43 16.02 -16.85
C ARG A 451 -12.69 16.63 -18.23
N GLU A 452 -13.33 17.80 -18.29
CA GLU A 452 -13.59 18.52 -19.53
C GLU A 452 -12.28 18.96 -20.20
N TYR A 453 -11.30 19.42 -19.42
CA TYR A 453 -9.95 19.74 -19.93
C TYR A 453 -9.24 18.49 -20.48
N LYS A 454 -9.16 17.38 -19.70
CA LYS A 454 -8.58 16.10 -20.18
C LYS A 454 -9.31 15.53 -21.41
N ALA A 455 -10.56 15.93 -21.65
CA ALA A 455 -11.36 15.53 -22.81
C ALA A 455 -11.32 16.55 -23.96
N ASN A 456 -10.46 17.58 -23.90
CA ASN A 456 -10.34 18.66 -24.87
C ASN A 456 -11.66 19.40 -25.15
N LYS A 457 -12.54 19.51 -24.15
CA LYS A 457 -13.85 20.20 -24.24
C LYS A 457 -13.81 21.67 -23.84
N ILE A 458 -12.79 22.08 -23.09
CA ILE A 458 -12.52 23.47 -22.72
C ILE A 458 -11.08 23.82 -23.09
N SER A 459 -10.81 25.11 -23.34
CA SER A 459 -9.47 25.59 -23.65
C SER A 459 -8.53 25.51 -22.43
N GLU A 460 -7.22 25.55 -22.67
CA GLU A 460 -6.23 25.67 -21.60
C GLU A 460 -6.44 26.96 -20.80
N ASP A 461 -6.73 28.08 -21.45
CA ASP A 461 -7.01 29.36 -20.79
C ASP A 461 -8.22 29.28 -19.85
N ASP A 462 -9.31 28.64 -20.29
CA ASP A 462 -10.50 28.45 -19.45
C ASP A 462 -10.21 27.54 -18.25
N TYR A 463 -9.45 26.46 -18.47
CA TYR A 463 -8.98 25.60 -17.40
C TYR A 463 -8.15 26.40 -16.39
N PHE A 464 -7.19 27.19 -16.88
CA PHE A 464 -6.30 27.96 -16.03
C PHE A 464 -7.04 29.00 -15.21
N LYS A 465 -8.00 29.69 -15.83
CA LYS A 465 -8.88 30.64 -15.15
C LYS A 465 -9.70 29.98 -14.04
N ALA A 466 -10.29 28.81 -14.32
CA ALA A 466 -11.10 28.08 -13.35
C ALA A 466 -10.27 27.59 -12.15
N ILE A 467 -9.07 27.03 -12.40
CA ILE A 467 -8.17 26.59 -11.32
C ILE A 467 -7.69 27.79 -10.50
N LYS A 468 -7.33 28.92 -11.14
CA LYS A 468 -6.93 30.14 -10.44
C LYS A 468 -8.03 30.67 -9.51
N GLU A 469 -9.28 30.61 -9.93
CA GLU A 469 -10.44 30.99 -9.12
C GLU A 469 -10.62 30.06 -7.90
N GLU A 470 -10.43 28.75 -8.07
CA GLU A 470 -10.46 27.81 -6.94
C GLU A 470 -9.31 28.03 -5.96
N ILE A 471 -8.09 28.30 -6.45
CA ILE A 471 -6.95 28.70 -5.60
C ILE A 471 -7.30 29.96 -4.81
N LYS A 472 -7.88 30.97 -5.47
CA LYS A 472 -8.28 32.20 -4.80
C LYS A 472 -9.26 31.95 -3.65
N LYS A 473 -10.30 31.13 -3.86
CA LYS A 473 -11.26 30.76 -2.82
C LYS A 473 -10.60 30.07 -1.63
N VAL A 474 -9.62 29.21 -1.89
CA VAL A 474 -8.85 28.51 -0.84
C VAL A 474 -7.95 29.49 -0.09
N VAL A 475 -7.29 30.43 -0.77
CA VAL A 475 -6.50 31.49 -0.12
C VAL A 475 -7.40 32.39 0.74
N ASP A 476 -8.50 32.90 0.19
CA ASP A 476 -9.43 33.79 0.90
C ASP A 476 -9.98 33.11 2.17
N LEU A 477 -10.35 31.83 2.09
CA LEU A 477 -10.82 31.07 3.25
C LEU A 477 -9.75 30.92 4.33
N GLN A 478 -8.51 30.63 3.95
CA GLN A 478 -7.44 30.47 4.94
C GLN A 478 -7.05 31.80 5.60
N GLU A 479 -7.13 32.91 4.87
CA GLU A 479 -6.98 34.26 5.42
C GLU A 479 -8.12 34.60 6.39
N GLU A 480 -9.38 34.27 6.04
CA GLU A 480 -10.55 34.42 6.93
C GLU A 480 -10.36 33.64 8.24
N LEU A 481 -9.80 32.43 8.14
CA LEU A 481 -9.50 31.58 9.29
C LEU A 481 -8.24 32.01 10.07
N ASP A 482 -7.46 32.96 9.55
CA ASP A 482 -6.19 33.43 10.12
C ASP A 482 -5.15 32.31 10.31
N ILE A 483 -5.03 31.44 9.30
CA ILE A 483 -3.98 30.39 9.25
C ILE A 483 -2.63 31.04 8.94
N ASP A 484 -1.55 30.62 9.60
CA ASP A 484 -0.24 31.30 9.52
C ASP A 484 0.54 30.96 8.24
N VAL A 485 0.51 29.70 7.82
CA VAL A 485 1.19 29.21 6.60
C VAL A 485 0.17 28.52 5.68
N LEU A 486 -0.01 29.05 4.47
CA LEU A 486 -1.09 28.68 3.57
C LEU A 486 -0.69 27.61 2.54
N VAL A 487 -1.69 26.94 1.99
CA VAL A 487 -1.58 26.06 0.82
C VAL A 487 -2.49 26.54 -0.31
N HIS A 488 -2.19 26.17 -1.56
CA HIS A 488 -3.05 26.50 -2.70
C HIS A 488 -4.22 25.51 -2.88
N GLY A 489 -4.26 24.43 -2.11
CA GLY A 489 -5.35 23.46 -2.09
C GLY A 489 -5.27 22.36 -3.15
N GLU A 490 -4.24 22.37 -4.00
CA GLU A 490 -4.01 21.40 -5.08
C GLU A 490 -5.22 21.13 -6.01
N PRO A 491 -6.02 22.14 -6.41
CA PRO A 491 -7.19 21.92 -7.25
C PRO A 491 -6.83 21.27 -8.60
N GLU A 492 -5.66 21.57 -9.14
CA GLU A 492 -5.14 21.02 -10.39
C GLU A 492 -4.81 19.52 -10.32
N ARG A 493 -4.63 18.95 -9.12
CA ARG A 493 -4.09 17.60 -8.93
C ARG A 493 -5.19 16.57 -8.67
N ASN A 494 -5.28 15.56 -9.52
CA ASN A 494 -6.19 14.44 -9.33
C ASN A 494 -5.61 13.37 -8.40
N ASP A 495 -4.31 13.13 -8.46
CA ASP A 495 -3.56 12.17 -7.66
C ASP A 495 -2.14 12.70 -7.48
N MET A 496 -1.54 12.44 -6.33
CA MET A 496 -0.25 13.04 -5.98
C MET A 496 0.92 12.40 -6.72
N VAL A 497 0.80 11.19 -7.27
CA VAL A 497 1.88 10.58 -8.07
C VAL A 497 1.59 10.71 -9.56
N GLU A 498 0.32 10.54 -9.98
CA GLU A 498 -0.07 10.74 -11.39
C GLU A 498 0.31 12.15 -11.88
N TYR A 499 0.06 13.19 -11.07
CA TYR A 499 0.34 14.58 -11.47
C TYR A 499 1.81 14.82 -11.82
N PHE A 500 2.75 14.32 -11.00
CA PHE A 500 4.18 14.48 -11.29
C PHE A 500 4.62 13.58 -12.43
N GLY A 501 4.19 12.31 -12.42
CA GLY A 501 4.57 11.38 -13.47
C GLY A 501 4.13 11.85 -14.87
N GLU A 502 2.95 12.48 -15.01
CA GLU A 502 2.45 13.02 -16.30
C GLU A 502 3.41 14.08 -16.89
N GLN A 503 4.31 14.63 -16.07
CA GLN A 503 5.25 15.70 -16.42
C GLN A 503 6.71 15.25 -16.37
N LEU A 504 6.97 13.97 -16.10
CA LEU A 504 8.31 13.38 -16.06
C LEU A 504 8.54 12.45 -17.25
N SER A 505 9.77 12.44 -17.76
CA SER A 505 10.22 11.40 -18.69
C SER A 505 10.29 10.04 -17.99
N GLY A 506 10.22 8.95 -18.76
CA GLY A 506 10.32 7.58 -18.21
C GLY A 506 9.02 7.05 -17.58
N PHE A 507 7.92 7.81 -17.64
CA PHE A 507 6.59 7.41 -17.14
C PHE A 507 5.59 7.11 -18.26
N ALA A 508 4.75 6.10 -18.04
CA ALA A 508 3.55 5.81 -18.84
C ALA A 508 2.31 5.66 -17.95
N PHE A 509 1.13 5.87 -18.54
CA PHE A 509 -0.15 5.92 -17.82
C PHE A 509 -1.16 4.98 -18.45
N THR A 510 -1.76 4.16 -17.59
CA THR A 510 -2.83 3.25 -17.99
C THR A 510 -4.18 3.96 -17.98
N VAL A 511 -5.16 3.41 -18.71
CA VAL A 511 -6.57 3.80 -18.67
C VAL A 511 -7.31 2.95 -17.63
N ASN A 512 -7.07 1.64 -17.62
CA ASN A 512 -7.79 0.63 -16.83
C ASN A 512 -6.88 -0.23 -15.95
N GLY A 513 -5.60 0.13 -15.78
CA GLY A 513 -4.64 -0.54 -14.89
C GLY A 513 -4.91 -0.35 -13.40
N TRP A 514 -6.13 -0.63 -12.95
CA TRP A 514 -6.57 -0.48 -11.57
C TRP A 514 -6.14 -1.65 -10.69
N VAL A 515 -5.72 -1.35 -9.47
CA VAL A 515 -5.37 -2.31 -8.42
C VAL A 515 -6.17 -1.98 -7.17
N GLN A 516 -6.69 -2.99 -6.47
CA GLN A 516 -7.39 -2.75 -5.21
C GLN A 516 -6.41 -2.32 -4.12
N SER A 517 -6.72 -1.22 -3.42
CA SER A 517 -5.93 -0.76 -2.28
C SER A 517 -6.57 -1.13 -0.95
N TYR A 518 -7.89 -0.93 -0.80
CA TYR A 518 -8.68 -1.40 0.35
C TYR A 518 -10.17 -1.28 0.05
N GLY A 519 -11.00 -2.18 0.58
CA GLY A 519 -12.46 -2.14 0.34
C GLY A 519 -12.80 -1.98 -1.15
N SER A 520 -13.66 -1.02 -1.50
CA SER A 520 -13.96 -0.70 -2.91
C SER A 520 -12.98 0.31 -3.56
N ARG A 521 -12.00 0.85 -2.81
CA ARG A 521 -11.06 1.84 -3.34
C ARG A 521 -9.95 1.14 -4.12
N CYS A 522 -9.81 1.55 -5.38
CA CYS A 522 -8.71 1.17 -6.24
C CYS A 522 -7.77 2.36 -6.45
N VAL A 523 -6.52 2.05 -6.75
CA VAL A 523 -5.51 2.98 -7.26
C VAL A 523 -5.16 2.59 -8.69
N LYS A 524 -4.61 3.52 -9.46
CA LYS A 524 -4.14 3.27 -10.83
C LYS A 524 -2.68 3.74 -10.91
N PRO A 525 -1.73 2.90 -10.47
CA PRO A 525 -0.33 3.29 -10.36
C PRO A 525 0.25 3.69 -11.73
N PRO A 526 1.03 4.79 -11.82
CA PRO A 526 1.83 5.07 -13.01
C PRO A 526 2.86 3.98 -13.26
N ILE A 527 3.36 3.88 -14.49
CA ILE A 527 4.39 2.91 -14.88
C ILE A 527 5.70 3.66 -15.08
N ILE A 528 6.74 3.32 -14.34
CA ILE A 528 8.10 3.82 -14.61
C ILE A 528 8.75 2.80 -15.54
N TYR A 529 8.85 3.10 -16.83
CA TYR A 529 9.42 2.18 -17.83
C TYR A 529 10.88 2.49 -18.20
N GLY A 530 11.35 3.71 -17.92
CA GLY A 530 12.65 4.18 -18.38
C GLY A 530 13.28 5.20 -17.42
N ASP A 531 14.39 5.78 -17.86
CA ASP A 531 15.14 6.74 -17.08
C ASP A 531 14.36 8.06 -16.86
N VAL A 532 14.29 8.49 -15.60
CA VAL A 532 13.46 9.61 -15.17
C VAL A 532 14.22 10.93 -15.24
N SER A 533 13.59 11.94 -15.84
CA SER A 533 14.09 13.33 -15.85
C SER A 533 12.94 14.33 -15.92
N ARG A 534 13.17 15.55 -15.46
CA ARG A 534 12.20 16.65 -15.51
C ARG A 534 12.44 17.52 -16.75
N PRO A 535 11.58 17.46 -17.79
CA PRO A 535 11.75 18.28 -18.99
C PRO A 535 11.38 19.76 -18.79
N LYS A 536 10.43 20.07 -17.89
CA LYS A 536 9.91 21.43 -17.64
C LYS A 536 9.46 21.60 -16.18
N PRO A 537 9.37 22.84 -15.66
CA PRO A 537 8.73 23.11 -14.37
C PRO A 537 7.31 22.57 -14.27
N MET A 538 6.98 21.95 -13.13
CA MET A 538 5.75 21.18 -12.95
C MET A 538 4.69 21.89 -12.10
N THR A 539 5.12 22.66 -11.10
CA THR A 539 4.28 23.23 -10.04
C THR A 539 4.49 24.72 -9.84
N VAL A 540 5.63 25.25 -10.31
CA VAL A 540 6.03 26.65 -10.16
C VAL A 540 4.91 27.62 -10.53
N TYR A 541 4.24 27.42 -11.67
CA TYR A 541 3.16 28.30 -12.12
C TYR A 541 2.04 28.47 -11.08
N TRP A 542 1.55 27.36 -10.53
CA TRP A 542 0.46 27.37 -9.55
C TRP A 542 0.92 27.94 -8.20
N SER A 543 2.08 27.52 -7.72
CA SER A 543 2.63 27.98 -6.45
C SER A 543 2.94 29.47 -6.46
N SER A 544 3.57 30.00 -7.51
CA SER A 544 3.82 31.43 -7.66
C SER A 544 2.54 32.24 -7.81
N THR A 545 1.56 31.72 -8.56
CA THR A 545 0.24 32.36 -8.66
C THR A 545 -0.44 32.45 -7.30
N ALA A 546 -0.43 31.36 -6.51
CA ALA A 546 -1.02 31.34 -5.18
C ALA A 546 -0.30 32.29 -4.20
N GLN A 547 1.04 32.28 -4.19
CA GLN A 547 1.83 33.19 -3.35
C GLN A 547 1.57 34.65 -3.69
N SER A 548 1.28 34.99 -4.95
CA SER A 548 0.94 36.38 -5.34
C SER A 548 -0.39 36.90 -4.79
N MET A 549 -1.27 36.01 -4.32
CA MET A 549 -2.61 36.36 -3.79
C MET A 549 -2.62 36.67 -2.30
N THR A 550 -1.53 36.41 -1.59
CA THR A 550 -1.43 36.56 -0.13
C THR A 550 -0.07 37.14 0.27
N LYS A 551 -0.01 37.78 1.44
CA LYS A 551 1.25 38.17 2.08
C LYS A 551 1.80 37.11 3.02
N ARG A 552 1.00 36.10 3.37
CA ARG A 552 1.41 34.97 4.20
C ARG A 552 2.30 34.03 3.39
N PRO A 553 3.18 33.27 4.07
CA PRO A 553 3.94 32.22 3.40
C PRO A 553 3.02 31.18 2.75
N MET A 554 3.20 30.93 1.46
CA MET A 554 2.53 29.89 0.69
C MET A 554 3.46 28.69 0.55
N LYS A 555 2.96 27.48 0.82
CA LYS A 555 3.75 26.25 0.64
C LYS A 555 3.79 25.82 -0.82
N GLY A 556 4.99 25.57 -1.34
CA GLY A 556 5.19 24.73 -2.52
C GLY A 556 4.92 23.27 -2.16
N MET A 557 4.19 22.54 -3.00
CA MET A 557 3.74 21.18 -2.68
C MET A 557 4.33 20.18 -3.66
N LEU A 558 5.15 19.25 -3.19
CA LEU A 558 5.79 18.20 -3.98
C LEU A 558 5.56 16.83 -3.35
N THR A 559 5.60 15.79 -4.18
CA THR A 559 5.68 14.41 -3.71
C THR A 559 7.13 13.96 -3.76
N GLY A 560 7.60 13.35 -2.68
CA GLY A 560 8.96 12.88 -2.54
C GLY A 560 9.27 11.70 -3.47
N PRO A 561 10.56 11.49 -3.78
CA PRO A 561 11.00 10.48 -4.73
C PRO A 561 10.67 9.05 -4.30
N VAL A 562 10.70 8.75 -3.00
CA VAL A 562 10.41 7.41 -2.49
C VAL A 562 8.93 7.08 -2.66
N THR A 563 8.04 8.05 -2.48
CA THR A 563 6.59 7.91 -2.69
C THR A 563 6.25 7.77 -4.16
N ILE A 564 6.83 8.59 -5.03
CA ILE A 564 6.66 8.44 -6.48
C ILE A 564 7.08 7.03 -6.93
N LEU A 565 8.19 6.51 -6.39
CA LEU A 565 8.67 5.16 -6.65
C LEU A 565 7.72 4.08 -6.11
N ASN A 566 7.34 4.14 -4.83
CA ASN A 566 6.58 3.07 -4.15
C ASN A 566 5.13 2.98 -4.61
N TRP A 567 4.54 4.08 -5.10
CA TRP A 567 3.17 4.12 -5.64
C TRP A 567 3.11 4.07 -7.16
N SER A 568 4.23 3.73 -7.81
CA SER A 568 4.29 3.39 -9.23
C SER A 568 4.62 1.92 -9.44
N PHE A 569 4.21 1.36 -10.58
CA PHE A 569 4.80 0.13 -11.09
C PHE A 569 6.21 0.41 -11.62
N VAL A 570 7.19 0.13 -10.77
CA VAL A 570 8.62 0.39 -11.05
C VAL A 570 9.16 -0.66 -12.02
N ARG A 571 9.97 -0.21 -12.99
CA ARG A 571 10.82 -1.07 -13.82
C ARG A 571 11.60 -2.11 -13.02
N ASN A 572 11.65 -3.34 -13.54
CA ASN A 572 12.27 -4.51 -12.91
C ASN A 572 13.63 -4.91 -13.53
N ASP A 573 14.24 -4.04 -14.33
CA ASP A 573 15.50 -4.24 -15.05
C ASP A 573 16.69 -3.50 -14.40
N GLN A 574 16.46 -2.79 -13.30
CA GLN A 574 17.51 -2.17 -12.47
C GLN A 574 17.06 -2.08 -10.99
N PRO A 575 18.00 -1.89 -10.04
CA PRO A 575 17.65 -1.72 -8.63
C PRO A 575 16.75 -0.50 -8.37
N ARG A 576 15.81 -0.64 -7.42
CA ARG A 576 14.87 0.43 -7.02
C ARG A 576 15.56 1.75 -6.64
N PHE A 577 16.69 1.67 -5.93
CA PHE A 577 17.41 2.86 -5.46
C PHE A 577 17.98 3.69 -6.62
N GLU A 578 18.37 3.06 -7.74
CA GLU A 578 18.87 3.79 -8.91
C GLU A 578 17.75 4.61 -9.55
N THR A 579 16.57 4.02 -9.72
CA THR A 579 15.38 4.75 -10.17
C THR A 579 15.00 5.87 -9.18
N CYS A 580 15.09 5.62 -7.88
CA CYS A 580 14.78 6.60 -6.85
C CYS A 580 15.68 7.84 -6.93
N TYR A 581 16.98 7.65 -7.18
CA TYR A 581 17.91 8.77 -7.36
C TYR A 581 17.62 9.60 -8.61
N GLN A 582 17.18 8.98 -9.70
CA GLN A 582 16.75 9.71 -10.90
C GLN A 582 15.53 10.59 -10.61
N ILE A 583 14.54 10.05 -9.87
CA ILE A 583 13.38 10.84 -9.43
C ILE A 583 13.84 11.96 -8.50
N ALA A 584 14.75 11.69 -7.56
CA ALA A 584 15.25 12.70 -6.62
C ALA A 584 15.94 13.87 -7.32
N LEU A 585 16.71 13.61 -8.38
CA LEU A 585 17.30 14.66 -9.24
C LEU A 585 16.23 15.49 -9.95
N ALA A 586 15.20 14.84 -10.50
CA ALA A 586 14.10 15.53 -11.15
C ALA A 586 13.31 16.43 -10.16
N ILE A 587 13.08 15.97 -8.94
CA ILE A 587 12.43 16.75 -7.87
C ILE A 587 13.35 17.85 -7.35
N LYS A 588 14.66 17.63 -7.29
CA LYS A 588 15.64 18.65 -6.91
C LYS A 588 15.52 19.90 -7.78
N ASP A 589 15.45 19.73 -9.10
CA ASP A 589 15.31 20.84 -10.02
C ASP A 589 14.00 21.62 -9.79
N GLU A 590 12.92 20.92 -9.44
CA GLU A 590 11.63 21.55 -9.13
C GLU A 590 11.65 22.34 -7.81
N VAL A 591 12.31 21.80 -6.77
CA VAL A 591 12.51 22.48 -5.49
C VAL A 591 13.30 23.78 -5.70
N GLU A 592 14.39 23.72 -6.46
CA GLU A 592 15.21 24.90 -6.75
C GLU A 592 14.46 25.95 -7.58
N ASP A 593 13.60 25.53 -8.51
CA ASP A 593 12.79 26.47 -9.29
C ASP A 593 11.66 27.10 -8.47
N LEU A 594 11.06 26.38 -7.52
CA LEU A 594 10.11 26.94 -6.56
C LEU A 594 10.78 28.01 -5.68
N GLU A 595 11.99 27.73 -5.17
CA GLU A 595 12.77 28.70 -4.39
C GLU A 595 13.08 29.95 -5.21
N LYS A 596 13.58 29.80 -6.45
CA LYS A 596 13.85 30.92 -7.36
C LYS A 596 12.60 31.75 -7.64
N ALA A 597 11.43 31.13 -7.65
CA ALA A 597 10.15 31.80 -7.85
C ALA A 597 9.58 32.47 -6.58
N GLY A 598 10.34 32.50 -5.49
CA GLY A 598 10.00 33.20 -4.25
C GLY A 598 9.23 32.36 -3.22
N ILE A 599 9.13 31.04 -3.43
CA ILE A 599 8.48 30.14 -2.47
C ILE A 599 9.48 29.75 -1.38
N ASN A 600 9.28 30.27 -0.17
CA ASN A 600 10.20 30.06 0.96
C ASN A 600 9.78 28.94 1.93
N VAL A 601 8.64 28.30 1.69
CA VAL A 601 8.22 27.08 2.41
C VAL A 601 7.90 26.02 1.37
N ILE A 602 8.64 24.92 1.34
CA ILE A 602 8.45 23.84 0.35
C ILE A 602 8.21 22.55 1.10
N GLN A 603 7.07 21.93 0.85
CA GLN A 603 6.70 20.65 1.41
C GLN A 603 6.94 19.51 0.41
N ILE A 604 7.65 18.49 0.84
CA ILE A 604 7.99 17.29 0.07
C ILE A 604 7.46 16.07 0.82
N ASP A 605 6.33 15.54 0.36
CA ASP A 605 5.59 14.50 1.08
C ASP A 605 6.14 13.10 0.80
N GLU A 606 6.51 12.38 1.85
CA GLU A 606 6.97 11.00 1.78
C GLU A 606 5.97 10.03 2.45
N ALA A 607 4.74 10.04 1.93
CA ALA A 607 3.63 9.23 2.41
C ALA A 607 3.91 7.71 2.35
N ALA A 608 4.77 7.26 1.43
CA ALA A 608 5.10 5.85 1.26
C ALA A 608 6.53 5.50 1.75
N LEU A 609 7.15 6.32 2.60
CA LEU A 609 8.50 6.04 3.10
C LEU A 609 8.58 4.71 3.85
N ARG A 610 7.61 4.43 4.71
CA ARG A 610 7.57 3.18 5.48
C ARG A 610 7.13 1.99 4.63
N GLU A 611 6.25 2.21 3.66
CA GLU A 611 5.71 1.16 2.78
C GLU A 611 6.76 0.40 1.97
N GLY A 612 7.89 1.04 1.66
CA GLY A 612 8.98 0.39 0.95
C GLY A 612 9.96 -0.39 1.85
N LEU A 613 9.77 -0.40 3.18
CA LEU A 613 10.63 -1.17 4.06
C LEU A 613 10.57 -2.66 3.68
N PRO A 614 11.74 -3.31 3.48
CA PRO A 614 11.78 -4.76 3.34
C PRO A 614 11.16 -5.46 4.54
N LEU A 615 10.63 -6.67 4.34
CA LEU A 615 10.07 -7.45 5.44
C LEU A 615 11.14 -7.99 6.41
N ARG A 616 12.37 -8.15 5.92
CA ARG A 616 13.53 -8.64 6.68
C ARG A 616 14.21 -7.46 7.37
N LYS A 617 14.34 -7.52 8.70
CA LYS A 617 14.97 -6.45 9.52
C LYS A 617 16.41 -6.19 9.11
N SER A 618 17.15 -7.23 8.69
CA SER A 618 18.53 -7.12 8.22
C SER A 618 18.68 -6.22 6.98
N GLU A 619 17.62 -6.04 6.19
CA GLU A 619 17.62 -5.25 4.96
C GLU A 619 17.12 -3.81 5.17
N HIS A 620 16.50 -3.51 6.33
CA HIS A 620 15.96 -2.18 6.65
C HIS A 620 17.01 -1.08 6.51
N ALA A 621 18.22 -1.32 7.04
CA ALA A 621 19.29 -0.32 7.03
C ALA A 621 19.70 0.09 5.60
N PHE A 622 19.75 -0.86 4.68
CA PHE A 622 20.06 -0.57 3.28
C PHE A 622 18.96 0.27 2.63
N TYR A 623 17.69 -0.11 2.83
CA TYR A 623 16.54 0.65 2.35
C TYR A 623 16.53 2.09 2.88
N GLN A 624 16.57 2.22 4.21
CA GLN A 624 16.50 3.51 4.89
C GLN A 624 17.62 4.44 4.42
N LYS A 625 18.83 3.91 4.23
CA LYS A 625 19.97 4.68 3.74
C LYS A 625 19.69 5.35 2.39
N TRP A 626 19.27 4.59 1.38
CA TRP A 626 19.04 5.18 0.05
C TRP A 626 17.73 5.97 -0.03
N ALA A 627 16.71 5.60 0.73
CA ALA A 627 15.43 6.31 0.78
C ALA A 627 15.62 7.72 1.36
N VAL A 628 16.27 7.81 2.53
CA VAL A 628 16.60 9.08 3.19
C VAL A 628 17.59 9.90 2.37
N HIS A 629 18.58 9.25 1.74
CA HIS A 629 19.49 9.94 0.83
C HIS A 629 18.75 10.54 -0.38
N SER A 630 17.79 9.82 -0.96
CA SER A 630 16.95 10.30 -2.07
C SER A 630 16.16 11.53 -1.64
N PHE A 631 15.56 11.53 -0.45
CA PHE A 631 14.89 12.70 0.09
C PHE A 631 15.85 13.89 0.20
N ARG A 632 17.04 13.71 0.79
CA ARG A 632 18.02 14.80 0.95
C ARG A 632 18.51 15.39 -0.36
N ILE A 633 18.72 14.57 -1.39
CA ILE A 633 19.09 15.03 -2.74
C ILE A 633 18.09 16.08 -3.25
N THR A 634 16.79 15.93 -2.95
CA THR A 634 15.75 16.87 -3.43
C THR A 634 15.93 18.31 -2.96
N ASN A 635 16.56 18.53 -1.79
CA ASN A 635 16.56 19.85 -1.16
C ASN A 635 17.92 20.28 -0.59
N CYS A 636 18.98 19.51 -0.82
CA CYS A 636 20.33 19.86 -0.38
C CYS A 636 20.86 21.19 -0.90
N GLY A 637 20.26 21.72 -1.99
CA GLY A 637 20.67 22.97 -2.65
C GLY A 637 19.93 24.23 -2.19
N VAL A 638 18.94 24.13 -1.29
CA VAL A 638 18.11 25.29 -0.89
C VAL A 638 18.80 26.18 0.14
N GLN A 639 18.49 27.48 0.10
CA GLN A 639 19.01 28.49 1.01
C GLN A 639 18.51 28.29 2.44
N ASP A 640 19.33 28.66 3.44
CA ASP A 640 19.00 28.50 4.87
C ASP A 640 17.69 29.18 5.30
N ILE A 641 17.26 30.21 4.56
CA ILE A 641 15.98 30.91 4.79
C ILE A 641 14.75 30.17 4.25
N THR A 642 14.94 29.15 3.41
CA THR A 642 13.87 28.32 2.85
C THR A 642 13.64 27.13 3.77
N GLN A 643 12.39 26.94 4.16
CA GLN A 643 11.97 25.90 5.09
C GLN A 643 11.46 24.67 4.32
N ILE A 644 12.06 23.52 4.59
CA ILE A 644 11.63 22.22 4.04
C ILE A 644 10.70 21.53 5.02
N HIS A 645 9.46 21.30 4.57
CA HIS A 645 8.47 20.51 5.28
C HIS A 645 8.42 19.10 4.67
N THR A 646 8.10 18.09 5.48
CA THR A 646 7.74 16.77 4.96
C THR A 646 6.58 16.19 5.75
N HIS A 647 5.62 15.61 5.03
CA HIS A 647 4.49 14.91 5.63
C HIS A 647 4.63 13.40 5.48
N MET A 648 4.29 12.66 6.54
CA MET A 648 4.27 11.20 6.56
C MET A 648 2.94 10.70 7.14
N CYS A 649 2.26 9.82 6.41
CA CYS A 649 0.93 9.31 6.76
C CYS A 649 0.99 8.08 7.70
N TYR A 650 1.76 8.18 8.79
CA TYR A 650 1.85 7.15 9.82
C TYR A 650 1.89 7.78 11.21
N SER A 651 1.58 6.99 12.23
CA SER A 651 1.65 7.39 13.64
C SER A 651 2.64 6.58 14.49
N ASN A 652 3.18 5.48 13.95
CA ASN A 652 4.17 4.65 14.64
C ASN A 652 5.52 4.72 13.93
N PHE A 653 6.51 5.24 14.65
CA PHE A 653 7.84 5.58 14.14
C PHE A 653 8.98 4.83 14.83
N ASN A 654 8.69 3.91 15.74
CA ASN A 654 9.72 3.27 16.58
C ASN A 654 10.86 2.66 15.74
N ASP A 655 10.53 2.08 14.57
CA ASP A 655 11.50 1.41 13.70
C ASP A 655 12.17 2.35 12.65
N ILE A 656 11.72 3.61 12.54
CA ILE A 656 12.19 4.56 11.52
C ILE A 656 12.56 5.95 12.05
N ILE A 657 12.53 6.16 13.37
CA ILE A 657 12.75 7.49 13.97
C ILE A 657 14.10 8.10 13.59
N HIS A 658 15.16 7.29 13.55
CA HIS A 658 16.49 7.74 13.11
C HIS A 658 16.49 8.12 11.63
N SER A 659 15.77 7.38 10.79
CA SER A 659 15.62 7.73 9.37
C SER A 659 14.92 9.08 9.19
N ILE A 660 13.91 9.38 10.00
CA ILE A 660 13.21 10.68 9.98
C ILE A 660 14.16 11.83 10.35
N ILE A 661 14.99 11.64 11.37
CA ILE A 661 16.00 12.62 11.76
C ILE A 661 17.03 12.80 10.64
N ASP A 662 17.46 11.70 10.03
CA ASP A 662 18.44 11.73 8.95
C ASP A 662 17.91 12.36 7.66
N MET A 663 16.58 12.51 7.49
CA MET A 663 16.01 13.29 6.40
C MET A 663 16.37 14.78 6.48
N ASP A 664 16.75 15.28 7.67
CA ASP A 664 17.17 16.68 7.89
C ASP A 664 16.12 17.70 7.42
N ALA A 665 14.84 17.37 7.56
CA ALA A 665 13.74 18.29 7.31
C ALA A 665 13.64 19.35 8.42
N ASP A 666 13.26 20.57 8.06
CA ASP A 666 13.12 21.66 9.03
C ASP A 666 11.83 21.52 9.84
N VAL A 667 10.76 21.00 9.21
CA VAL A 667 9.47 20.69 9.86
C VAL A 667 8.94 19.35 9.36
N ILE A 668 8.49 18.49 10.28
CA ILE A 668 7.77 17.25 9.95
C ILE A 668 6.32 17.34 10.40
N THR A 669 5.41 16.78 9.62
CA THR A 669 4.00 16.60 10.03
C THR A 669 3.62 15.14 9.94
N ILE A 670 2.92 14.63 10.96
CA ILE A 670 2.63 13.20 11.12
C ILE A 670 1.17 12.98 11.52
N GLU A 671 0.60 11.83 11.15
CA GLU A 671 -0.73 11.44 11.60
C GLU A 671 -0.69 11.08 13.09
N ASN A 672 -1.61 11.62 13.90
CA ASN A 672 -1.63 11.34 15.33
C ASN A 672 -3.03 11.40 15.98
N SER A 673 -4.08 11.86 15.30
CA SER A 673 -5.37 12.11 15.97
C SER A 673 -6.05 10.87 16.56
N ARG A 674 -5.76 9.69 15.99
CA ARG A 674 -6.32 8.39 16.40
C ARG A 674 -5.40 7.55 17.28
N SER A 675 -4.19 8.04 17.54
CA SER A 675 -3.13 7.28 18.21
C SER A 675 -2.99 7.70 19.67
N ASP A 676 -2.57 6.79 20.55
CA ASP A 676 -2.25 7.11 21.95
C ASP A 676 -1.09 8.12 21.96
N GLU A 677 -1.29 9.28 22.59
CA GLU A 677 -0.31 10.36 22.61
C GLU A 677 1.02 9.95 23.27
N LYS A 678 1.06 8.83 24.02
CA LYS A 678 2.30 8.21 24.49
C LYS A 678 3.29 7.87 23.37
N LEU A 679 2.81 7.66 22.14
CA LEU A 679 3.69 7.43 20.98
C LEU A 679 4.61 8.62 20.66
N LEU A 680 4.27 9.82 21.14
CA LEU A 680 5.12 11.01 21.02
C LEU A 680 6.27 11.03 22.03
N SER A 681 6.28 10.16 23.05
CA SER A 681 7.41 10.10 24.01
C SER A 681 8.71 9.64 23.34
N VAL A 682 8.64 8.99 22.17
CA VAL A 682 9.83 8.61 21.37
C VAL A 682 10.72 9.81 21.05
N PHE A 683 10.12 11.00 20.87
CA PHE A 683 10.82 12.26 20.59
C PHE A 683 11.43 12.92 21.85
N ARG A 684 11.20 12.36 23.04
CA ARG A 684 11.70 12.88 24.32
C ARG A 684 12.62 11.89 25.03
N GLU A 685 12.26 10.61 25.05
CA GLU A 685 12.90 9.57 25.87
C GLU A 685 14.00 8.80 25.12
N GLY A 686 14.04 8.87 23.79
CA GLY A 686 15.02 8.16 22.96
C GLY A 686 15.89 9.06 22.08
N VAL A 687 15.38 10.19 21.60
CA VAL A 687 16.12 11.08 20.69
C VAL A 687 15.72 12.56 20.85
N LYS A 688 16.68 13.47 20.93
CA LYS A 688 16.40 14.92 20.85
C LYS A 688 16.23 15.34 19.38
N TYR A 689 14.98 15.50 18.94
CA TYR A 689 14.66 15.81 17.54
C TYR A 689 15.14 17.20 17.09
N GLY A 690 14.92 18.25 17.91
CA GLY A 690 15.48 19.59 17.71
C GLY A 690 15.03 20.35 16.46
N ALA A 691 14.02 19.85 15.74
CA ALA A 691 13.42 20.46 14.55
C ALA A 691 11.89 20.56 14.68
N GLY A 692 11.24 21.29 13.76
CA GLY A 692 9.80 21.50 13.78
C GLY A 692 9.00 20.19 13.68
N ILE A 693 7.92 20.05 14.45
CA ILE A 693 7.07 18.87 14.45
C ILE A 693 5.59 19.25 14.61
N GLY A 694 4.74 18.66 13.78
CA GLY A 694 3.29 18.89 13.77
C GLY A 694 2.50 17.58 13.79
N PRO A 695 2.29 16.97 14.98
CA PRO A 695 1.41 15.82 15.11
C PRO A 695 -0.04 16.24 14.91
N GLY A 696 -0.77 15.55 14.04
CA GLY A 696 -2.10 15.97 13.64
C GLY A 696 -3.10 16.07 14.82
N VAL A 697 -3.88 17.16 14.84
CA VAL A 697 -4.89 17.44 15.86
C VAL A 697 -6.33 17.25 15.40
N TYR A 698 -6.53 16.96 14.11
CA TYR A 698 -7.84 16.76 13.49
C TYR A 698 -7.85 15.52 12.60
N ASP A 699 -8.72 14.56 12.95
CA ASP A 699 -8.98 13.34 12.19
C ASP A 699 -9.72 13.63 10.88
N ILE A 700 -8.97 13.68 9.78
CA ILE A 700 -9.51 13.91 8.45
C ILE A 700 -10.21 12.68 7.86
N HIS A 701 -10.12 11.50 8.48
CA HIS A 701 -10.81 10.29 8.03
C HIS A 701 -12.23 10.16 8.61
N SER A 702 -12.65 11.13 9.43
CA SER A 702 -14.00 11.22 10.00
C SER A 702 -14.71 12.50 9.52
N PRO A 703 -16.01 12.45 9.19
CA PRO A 703 -16.79 13.65 8.93
C PRO A 703 -17.14 14.44 10.21
N ARG A 704 -16.79 13.92 11.40
CA ARG A 704 -17.03 14.57 12.69
C ARG A 704 -16.16 15.83 12.82
N ILE A 705 -16.78 16.93 13.26
CA ILE A 705 -16.08 18.19 13.56
C ILE A 705 -15.61 18.15 15.03
N PRO A 706 -14.29 18.14 15.32
CA PRO A 706 -13.79 18.24 16.69
C PRO A 706 -14.05 19.63 17.29
N SER A 707 -14.28 19.70 18.61
CA SER A 707 -14.47 20.98 19.30
C SER A 707 -13.15 21.70 19.57
N THR A 708 -13.20 22.99 19.85
CA THR A 708 -12.01 23.79 20.22
C THR A 708 -11.34 23.25 21.48
N GLU A 709 -12.13 22.79 22.45
CA GLU A 709 -11.64 22.22 23.71
C GLU A 709 -10.93 20.89 23.49
N GLU A 710 -11.49 20.03 22.62
CA GLU A 710 -10.86 18.76 22.24
C GLU A 710 -9.48 19.03 21.60
N ILE A 711 -9.42 19.96 20.64
CA ILE A 711 -8.15 20.31 19.99
C ILE A 711 -7.16 20.92 20.98
N ALA A 712 -7.59 21.84 21.85
CA ALA A 712 -6.73 22.48 22.83
C ALA A 712 -6.17 21.47 23.86
N ASP A 713 -6.98 20.51 24.32
CA ASP A 713 -6.54 19.42 25.19
C ASP A 713 -5.45 18.57 24.50
N ARG A 714 -5.64 18.24 23.22
CA ARG A 714 -4.63 17.51 22.45
C ARG A 714 -3.33 18.28 22.30
N ILE A 715 -3.38 19.58 22.00
CA ILE A 715 -2.18 20.42 21.92
C ILE A 715 -1.47 20.50 23.29
N ASN A 716 -2.20 20.63 24.40
CA ASN A 716 -1.62 20.63 25.74
C ASN A 716 -0.93 19.30 26.08
N LYS A 717 -1.54 18.17 25.70
CA LYS A 717 -0.91 16.85 25.83
C LYS A 717 0.37 16.75 25.01
N MET A 718 0.39 17.30 23.79
CA MET A 718 1.60 17.39 22.97
C MET A 718 2.68 18.28 23.62
N LEU A 719 2.29 19.44 24.18
CA LEU A 719 3.20 20.34 24.90
C LEU A 719 3.79 19.73 26.18
N ALA A 720 3.14 18.71 26.76
CA ALA A 720 3.71 17.97 27.88
C ALA A 720 4.92 17.10 27.49
N VAL A 721 5.08 16.81 26.19
CA VAL A 721 6.13 15.92 25.66
C VAL A 721 7.06 16.61 24.65
N LEU A 722 6.61 17.63 23.93
CA LEU A 722 7.35 18.36 22.89
C LEU A 722 7.65 19.80 23.31
N GLU A 723 8.79 20.33 22.85
CA GLU A 723 9.17 21.72 23.12
C GLU A 723 8.24 22.71 22.39
N THR A 724 7.85 23.78 23.09
CA THR A 724 6.84 24.74 22.60
C THR A 724 7.27 25.52 21.35
N ASN A 725 8.57 25.77 21.19
CA ASN A 725 9.14 26.55 20.08
C ASN A 725 9.24 25.77 18.76
N ILE A 726 8.96 24.46 18.76
CA ILE A 726 9.03 23.60 17.57
C ILE A 726 7.69 22.94 17.23
N LEU A 727 6.66 23.08 18.07
CA LEU A 727 5.35 22.46 17.84
C LEU A 727 4.51 23.26 16.84
N TRP A 728 4.02 22.57 15.80
CA TRP A 728 3.08 23.07 14.79
C TRP A 728 1.68 22.51 15.04
N VAL A 729 0.66 23.24 14.59
CA VAL A 729 -0.75 22.83 14.70
C VAL A 729 -1.33 22.62 13.30
N ASN A 730 -1.67 21.37 12.98
CA ASN A 730 -2.17 20.97 11.67
C ASN A 730 -3.15 19.78 11.76
N PRO A 731 -3.97 19.52 10.73
CA PRO A 731 -4.71 18.28 10.59
C PRO A 731 -3.80 17.06 10.39
N ASP A 732 -4.36 15.86 10.49
CA ASP A 732 -3.64 14.59 10.25
C ASP A 732 -3.10 14.42 8.84
N CYS A 733 -3.80 14.94 7.81
CA CYS A 733 -3.42 14.81 6.41
C CYS A 733 -4.09 15.93 5.58
N GLY A 734 -3.99 15.86 4.24
CA GLY A 734 -4.70 16.76 3.34
C GLY A 734 -6.22 16.65 3.49
N LEU A 735 -6.99 17.60 2.95
CA LEU A 735 -8.44 17.75 3.14
C LEU A 735 -9.29 17.32 1.92
N LYS A 736 -8.67 16.77 0.87
CA LYS A 736 -9.30 16.26 -0.37
C LYS A 736 -10.63 15.50 -0.25
N THR A 737 -10.79 14.60 0.72
CA THR A 737 -11.98 13.73 0.84
C THR A 737 -13.05 14.25 1.81
N ARG A 738 -12.86 15.45 2.36
CA ARG A 738 -13.83 16.16 3.22
C ARG A 738 -14.73 17.05 2.37
N LYS A 739 -15.76 17.61 3.00
CA LYS A 739 -16.59 18.70 2.44
C LYS A 739 -16.26 20.02 3.13
N TYR A 740 -16.47 21.14 2.43
CA TYR A 740 -16.24 22.48 3.01
C TYR A 740 -17.08 22.74 4.27
N ALA A 741 -18.28 22.18 4.36
CA ALA A 741 -19.13 22.28 5.55
C ALA A 741 -18.51 21.62 6.80
N GLU A 742 -17.59 20.66 6.61
CA GLU A 742 -16.85 19.99 7.68
C GLU A 742 -15.52 20.73 7.94
N VAL A 743 -14.81 21.09 6.87
CA VAL A 743 -13.48 21.71 6.93
C VAL A 743 -13.50 23.08 7.59
N LYS A 744 -14.44 23.96 7.21
CA LYS A 744 -14.49 25.34 7.74
C LYS A 744 -14.60 25.37 9.27
N PRO A 745 -15.61 24.73 9.90
CA PRO A 745 -15.71 24.75 11.36
C PRO A 745 -14.56 23.99 12.05
N ALA A 746 -14.06 22.87 11.49
CA ALA A 746 -12.95 22.14 12.07
C ALA A 746 -11.65 22.97 12.11
N LEU A 747 -11.30 23.65 11.01
CA LEU A 747 -10.14 24.53 10.96
C LEU A 747 -10.32 25.80 11.81
N SER A 748 -11.54 26.35 11.89
CA SER A 748 -11.85 27.46 12.80
C SER A 748 -11.57 27.09 14.25
N ASN A 749 -12.03 25.91 14.69
CA ASN A 749 -11.78 25.40 16.04
C ASN A 749 -10.28 25.17 16.28
N MET A 750 -9.55 24.68 15.27
CA MET A 750 -8.11 24.46 15.35
C MET A 750 -7.33 25.76 15.56
N VAL A 751 -7.65 26.81 14.77
CA VAL A 751 -6.99 28.11 14.94
C VAL A 751 -7.39 28.78 16.25
N ALA A 752 -8.65 28.66 16.67
CA ALA A 752 -9.11 29.17 17.96
C ALA A 752 -8.35 28.53 19.13
N ALA A 753 -8.13 27.21 19.09
CA ALA A 753 -7.36 26.49 20.09
C ALA A 753 -5.89 26.97 20.12
N ALA A 754 -5.25 27.13 18.97
CA ALA A 754 -3.87 27.65 18.90
C ALA A 754 -3.77 29.07 19.48
N LYS A 755 -4.70 29.98 19.15
CA LYS A 755 -4.74 31.35 19.67
C LYS A 755 -4.95 31.39 21.20
N LEU A 756 -5.83 30.54 21.71
CA LEU A 756 -6.07 30.39 23.15
C LEU A 756 -4.76 30.03 23.87
N LEU A 757 -4.05 29.01 23.37
CA LEU A 757 -2.81 28.53 23.99
C LEU A 757 -1.65 29.51 23.83
N ARG A 758 -1.55 30.23 22.71
CA ARG A 758 -0.59 31.33 22.53
C ARG A 758 -0.74 32.39 23.63
N THR A 759 -1.97 32.75 23.97
CA THR A 759 -2.27 33.74 25.02
C THR A 759 -1.86 33.23 26.40
N GLN A 760 -2.14 31.96 26.70
CA GLN A 760 -1.75 31.33 27.97
C GLN A 760 -0.23 31.25 28.12
N LEU A 761 0.49 30.88 27.05
CA LEU A 761 1.95 30.80 27.03
C LEU A 761 2.63 32.17 27.15
N ALA A 762 2.02 33.22 26.59
CA ALA A 762 2.51 34.59 26.74
C ALA A 762 2.34 35.11 28.17
N SER A 763 1.24 34.76 28.85
CA SER A 763 0.97 35.16 30.24
C SER A 763 1.76 34.36 31.29
N ALA A 764 2.32 33.21 30.92
CA ALA A 764 3.12 32.35 31.80
C ALA A 764 4.63 32.70 31.79
N LYS A 765 5.05 33.61 30.90
CA LYS A 765 6.38 34.23 30.90
C LYS A 765 6.35 35.54 31.68
#